data_AF-A0A2N1A6G6-F1
#
_entry.id   AF-A0A2N1A6G6-F1
#
_cell.length_a   1.000
_cell.length_b   1.000
_cell.length_c   1.000
_cell.angle_alpha   90.00
_cell.angle_beta   90.00
_cell.angle_gamma   90.00
#
_symmetry.space_group_name_H-M   'P 1'
#
loop_
_entity.id
_entity.type
_entity.pdbx_description
1 polymer ?
#
loop_
_entity_poly.entity_id
_entity_poly.type
_entity_poly.pdbx_seq_one_letter_code
_entity_poly.pdbx_strand_id
1 'polypeptide(L)'
;TENSETVVLRATTVDAQIVTKTDSGEGVITDNDVFSVSSTVSDDDDANENTNINLTNITHTGAIDPIASSQSIELVGEATLTSNGLAVQYDTYANNTLQAYTIDGVTRVEIFTIVVSSDNLSYEFTQLAGLDHSTNHETNESTVIMANFTALVMDGTTQVTDSTFSISITDDAPTVTGSLSITTANDGDELIEGFLTNATVSNDVTSVSWDISSLPELVFAGHDVEYSQADGVLTGSANGDAVFRISIDIDSLNDDLNPGYTFELLNIAGSIGTVELVETYTEVTGGNVGELNLGFGGFIIDNMSAVSAANGATATVNTNNSWIGVDGNWFDVGDELDMKFIDINGDDAQIKGLSITVEGKGSDSAAYEVNWSVDAIDINGNAITYNGVYTGAGNGDVIFEIPLVNDAIYFTDVSFSAPQLYGVNNKDETVEVSNSFRISIGGVTSNVYIDDIDLGFNYTLTDADADTASGVVNVSLVADDATLTAVVIDGMIQGLNYQASSGISGITDENGGFSYTAGDTVTFMLGNIVIGKIDMDNVSDNQVFLQDLAGVDRGDVNDEYVENMAVLLQSLDADGDAYNGIVITEAMRDAFSDDDFDLATISEQDLVAIIEETGHVALSEDAAMEHVQDMLELHAGLDTSEFDERVLDEELVGYDGVLVGGEGIDTFVWLSEDDGSGAEPATDHITDFELDNDFLDLSDLLNGETGGTLDEYLDFSFDVAGNTTIAIHASGESSPISQMIVLDGVNLEQEYIAEAGSNTEEQIINGLLGEDEGGPLIIDFPELEEAPPEVI
;
A
#
# COMPACT_ATOMS: atom_id res chain seq x y z
N THR A 1 73.90 47.85 -12.63
CA THR A 1 74.47 46.60 -12.06
C THR A 1 74.35 46.72 -10.57
N GLU A 2 73.88 45.68 -9.87
CA GLU A 2 73.64 45.58 -8.41
C GLU A 2 74.86 45.85 -7.48
N ASN A 3 75.88 46.58 -7.96
CA ASN A 3 77.05 46.97 -7.17
C ASN A 3 77.05 48.49 -7.08
N SER A 4 77.39 49.03 -5.89
CA SER A 4 77.48 50.47 -5.66
C SER A 4 78.23 51.18 -6.79
N GLU A 5 77.52 52.05 -7.50
CA GLU A 5 78.06 52.71 -8.68
C GLU A 5 78.79 53.99 -8.24
N THR A 6 80.09 54.08 -8.56
CA THR A 6 80.86 55.30 -8.33
C THR A 6 80.67 56.22 -9.52
N VAL A 7 79.91 57.30 -9.34
CA VAL A 7 79.70 58.32 -10.37
C VAL A 7 80.72 59.43 -10.19
N VAL A 8 81.55 59.64 -11.22
CA VAL A 8 82.54 60.72 -11.24
C VAL A 8 82.02 61.86 -12.11
N LEU A 9 81.60 62.96 -11.47
CA LEU A 9 81.21 64.18 -12.17
C LEU A 9 82.45 65.05 -12.42
N ARG A 10 82.76 65.32 -13.68
CA ARG A 10 83.85 66.21 -14.09
C ARG A 10 83.29 67.52 -14.63
N ALA A 11 83.55 68.61 -13.93
CA ALA A 11 83.22 69.96 -14.42
C ALA A 11 84.49 70.59 -15.02
N THR A 12 84.40 71.02 -16.27
CA THR A 12 85.48 71.74 -16.94
C THR A 12 84.97 73.09 -17.42
N THR A 13 85.57 74.17 -16.91
CA THR A 13 85.30 75.52 -17.42
C THR A 13 86.46 75.97 -18.31
N VAL A 14 86.11 76.62 -19.43
CA VAL A 14 87.06 77.18 -20.38
C VAL A 14 86.78 78.67 -20.49
N ASP A 15 87.70 79.50 -20.03
CA ASP A 15 87.67 80.95 -20.27
C ASP A 15 88.56 81.27 -21.50
N ALA A 16 88.20 82.32 -22.24
CA ALA A 16 88.76 82.72 -23.53
C ALA A 16 90.24 83.18 -23.49
N GLN A 17 90.94 82.95 -22.38
CA GLN A 17 92.39 83.12 -22.23
C GLN A 17 93.02 81.89 -21.56
N ILE A 18 93.09 80.78 -22.30
CA ILE A 18 93.96 79.59 -22.15
C ILE A 18 94.34 79.22 -20.68
N VAL A 19 93.37 78.91 -19.83
CA VAL A 19 93.57 78.01 -18.68
C VAL A 19 92.33 77.13 -18.54
N THR A 20 92.49 75.83 -18.77
CA THR A 20 91.46 74.83 -18.49
C THR A 20 91.58 74.41 -17.03
N LYS A 21 90.52 74.58 -16.23
CA LYS A 21 90.46 74.03 -14.88
C LYS A 21 89.40 72.93 -14.86
N THR A 22 89.84 71.71 -14.56
CA THR A 22 88.96 70.56 -14.36
C THR A 22 88.94 70.24 -12.88
N ASP A 23 87.74 70.16 -12.31
CA ASP A 23 87.52 69.65 -10.96
C ASP A 23 86.63 68.40 -11.06
N SER A 24 86.79 67.49 -10.10
CA SER A 24 86.00 66.25 -10.07
C SER A 24 85.46 65.97 -8.68
N GLY A 25 84.17 65.66 -8.62
CA GLY A 25 83.53 65.09 -7.43
C GLY A 25 83.19 63.63 -7.68
N GLU A 26 83.45 62.77 -6.70
CA GLU A 26 83.01 61.37 -6.70
C GLU A 26 81.82 61.25 -5.74
N GLY A 27 80.72 60.67 -6.21
CA GLY A 27 79.59 60.25 -5.39
C GLY A 27 79.42 58.74 -5.54
N VAL A 28 79.18 58.05 -4.43
CA VAL A 28 78.81 56.63 -4.45
C VAL A 28 77.29 56.56 -4.33
N ILE A 29 76.63 55.98 -5.33
CA ILE A 29 75.23 55.59 -5.20
C ILE A 29 75.25 54.25 -4.47
N THR A 30 74.73 54.25 -3.24
CA THR A 30 74.48 53.01 -2.49
C THR A 30 73.12 52.52 -2.93
N ASP A 31 73.12 51.45 -3.71
CA ASP A 31 71.93 50.67 -3.97
C ASP A 31 71.56 49.97 -2.65
N ASN A 32 70.36 50.24 -2.14
CA ASN A 32 69.85 49.68 -0.87
C ASN A 32 68.51 48.97 -1.11
N ASP A 33 68.28 48.53 -2.35
CA ASP A 33 67.12 47.75 -2.68
C ASP A 33 67.32 46.35 -2.07
N VAL A 34 66.45 46.02 -1.11
CA VAL A 34 66.44 44.69 -0.47
C VAL A 34 65.72 43.78 -1.44
N PHE A 35 66.44 42.79 -1.98
CA PHE A 35 65.84 41.77 -2.85
C PHE A 35 64.60 41.16 -2.18
N SER A 36 63.46 41.27 -2.85
CA SER A 36 62.19 40.80 -2.35
C SER A 36 61.50 39.86 -3.35
N VAL A 37 60.78 38.89 -2.79
CA VAL A 37 59.87 38.02 -3.51
C VAL A 37 58.50 38.18 -2.88
N SER A 38 57.48 38.42 -3.70
CA SER A 38 56.12 38.60 -3.18
C SER A 38 55.49 37.26 -2.79
N SER A 39 54.65 37.28 -1.77
CA SER A 39 53.80 36.13 -1.41
C SER A 39 52.59 36.04 -2.35
N THR A 40 51.94 34.87 -2.37
CA THR A 40 50.66 34.64 -3.07
C THR A 40 49.69 33.89 -2.16
N VAL A 41 48.43 33.83 -2.56
CA VAL A 41 47.39 32.99 -1.95
C VAL A 41 47.07 31.83 -2.89
N SER A 42 46.61 30.71 -2.33
CA SER A 42 46.08 29.54 -3.02
C SER A 42 44.91 28.99 -2.22
N ASP A 43 44.15 28.11 -2.84
CA ASP A 43 43.15 27.26 -2.18
C ASP A 43 43.61 25.81 -2.26
N ASP A 44 43.39 25.01 -1.22
CA ASP A 44 43.75 23.59 -1.28
C ASP A 44 42.87 22.86 -2.32
N ASP A 45 41.61 23.32 -2.47
CA ASP A 45 40.68 22.95 -3.52
C ASP A 45 41.25 23.06 -4.95
N ASP A 46 42.26 23.91 -5.19
CA ASP A 46 42.90 24.03 -6.51
C ASP A 46 43.49 22.71 -7.01
N ALA A 47 43.79 21.76 -6.11
CA ALA A 47 44.23 20.40 -6.47
C ALA A 47 43.23 19.67 -7.37
N ASN A 48 41.93 19.96 -7.23
CA ASN A 48 40.83 19.29 -7.91
C ASN A 48 40.89 19.59 -9.41
N GLU A 49 40.93 20.87 -9.79
CA GLU A 49 41.05 21.28 -11.17
C GLU A 49 42.43 20.95 -11.75
N ASN A 50 43.48 21.00 -10.94
CA ASN A 50 44.86 20.78 -11.38
C ASN A 50 45.21 19.32 -11.68
N THR A 51 44.45 18.36 -11.14
CA THR A 51 44.60 16.92 -11.42
C THR A 51 43.62 16.43 -12.49
N ASN A 52 42.53 17.17 -12.75
CA ASN A 52 41.58 16.84 -13.81
C ASN A 52 42.15 17.12 -15.20
N ILE A 53 42.38 16.06 -15.98
CA ILE A 53 42.95 16.13 -17.34
C ILE A 53 42.12 16.94 -18.35
N ASN A 54 40.84 17.19 -18.06
CA ASN A 54 39.92 17.91 -18.92
C ASN A 54 39.85 19.41 -18.60
N LEU A 55 40.42 19.84 -17.48
CA LEU A 55 40.42 21.22 -17.02
C LEU A 55 41.80 21.86 -17.22
N THR A 56 41.81 23.19 -17.21
CA THR A 56 43.05 23.95 -17.23
C THR A 56 43.49 24.20 -15.80
N ASN A 57 44.76 23.91 -15.51
CA ASN A 57 45.33 24.13 -14.20
C ASN A 57 45.12 25.58 -13.70
N ILE A 58 44.67 25.72 -12.46
CA ILE A 58 44.67 26.95 -11.68
C ILE A 58 46.07 27.14 -11.10
N THR A 59 46.62 28.33 -11.33
CA THR A 59 48.00 28.64 -10.98
C THR A 59 48.10 30.02 -10.35
N HIS A 60 48.93 30.17 -9.33
CA HIS A 60 49.07 31.40 -8.56
C HIS A 60 50.45 32.01 -8.74
N THR A 61 50.50 33.29 -9.10
CA THR A 61 51.75 33.94 -9.49
C THR A 61 52.23 34.94 -8.44
N GLY A 62 53.52 34.89 -8.10
CA GLY A 62 54.19 35.95 -7.36
C GLY A 62 55.28 36.64 -8.18
N ALA A 63 55.64 37.86 -7.77
CA ALA A 63 56.67 38.68 -8.40
C ALA A 63 58.02 38.50 -7.71
N ILE A 64 59.10 38.59 -8.50
CA ILE A 64 60.48 38.53 -8.05
C ILE A 64 61.17 39.82 -8.49
N ASP A 65 61.90 40.47 -7.58
CA ASP A 65 62.68 41.65 -7.94
C ASP A 65 63.76 41.32 -8.99
N PRO A 66 64.04 42.22 -9.94
CA PRO A 66 65.03 41.98 -10.99
C PRO A 66 66.42 41.63 -10.42
N ILE A 67 67.04 40.58 -10.96
CA ILE A 67 68.42 40.18 -10.63
C ILE A 67 69.38 40.45 -11.81
N ALA A 68 70.70 40.41 -11.55
CA ALA A 68 71.67 40.56 -12.62
C ALA A 68 71.59 39.39 -13.63
N SER A 69 71.83 39.66 -14.91
CA SER A 69 71.68 38.66 -15.98
C SER A 69 72.64 37.45 -15.90
N SER A 70 73.65 37.49 -15.04
CA SER A 70 74.53 36.36 -14.74
C SER A 70 74.09 35.51 -13.54
N GLN A 71 73.08 35.96 -12.81
CA GLN A 71 72.56 35.31 -11.61
C GLN A 71 71.36 34.41 -11.94
N SER A 72 71.04 33.50 -11.01
CA SER A 72 69.88 32.61 -11.08
C SER A 72 69.15 32.55 -9.74
N ILE A 73 67.90 32.10 -9.75
CA ILE A 73 67.12 31.80 -8.54
C ILE A 73 67.15 30.30 -8.26
N GLU A 74 67.47 29.94 -7.02
CA GLU A 74 67.32 28.59 -6.48
C GLU A 74 66.30 28.62 -5.33
N LEU A 75 65.30 27.75 -5.38
CA LEU A 75 64.25 27.68 -4.36
C LEU A 75 64.55 26.60 -3.33
N VAL A 76 64.23 26.89 -2.07
CA VAL A 76 64.33 25.97 -0.94
C VAL A 76 62.94 25.74 -0.35
N GLY A 77 62.55 24.46 -0.20
CA GLY A 77 61.27 24.02 0.35
C GLY A 77 61.13 24.18 1.87
N GLU A 78 59.89 24.12 2.35
CA GLU A 78 59.52 24.20 3.77
C GLU A 78 59.54 22.80 4.42
N ALA A 79 60.18 22.64 5.57
CA ALA A 79 60.41 21.32 6.15
C ALA A 79 59.23 20.76 6.95
N THR A 80 58.22 21.58 7.26
CA THR A 80 57.13 21.22 8.18
C THR A 80 55.85 20.77 7.50
N LEU A 81 55.75 20.89 6.17
CA LEU A 81 54.54 20.50 5.46
C LEU A 81 54.37 18.98 5.45
N THR A 82 53.13 18.55 5.63
CA THR A 82 52.71 17.15 5.48
C THR A 82 51.53 17.08 4.51
N SER A 83 51.33 15.91 3.92
CA SER A 83 50.18 15.59 3.08
C SER A 83 49.83 14.12 3.32
N ASN A 84 48.58 13.84 3.68
CA ASN A 84 48.11 12.54 4.12
C ASN A 84 48.96 11.96 5.27
N GLY A 85 49.38 12.82 6.20
CA GLY A 85 50.24 12.47 7.34
C GLY A 85 51.69 12.15 6.99
N LEU A 86 52.09 12.25 5.72
CA LEU A 86 53.45 12.01 5.25
C LEU A 86 54.21 13.33 5.06
N ALA A 87 55.48 13.36 5.46
CA ALA A 87 56.32 14.55 5.30
C ALA A 87 56.58 14.88 3.83
N VAL A 88 56.33 16.13 3.45
CA VAL A 88 56.61 16.64 2.10
C VAL A 88 58.12 16.76 1.90
N GLN A 89 58.59 16.27 0.75
CA GLN A 89 59.97 16.31 0.30
C GLN A 89 60.08 17.13 -0.98
N TYR A 90 61.30 17.57 -1.31
CA TYR A 90 61.52 18.51 -2.42
C TYR A 90 62.65 18.07 -3.33
N ASP A 91 62.42 18.18 -4.64
CA ASP A 91 63.46 18.11 -5.67
C ASP A 91 63.52 19.44 -6.41
N THR A 92 64.74 19.94 -6.63
CA THR A 92 64.99 21.14 -7.44
C THR A 92 65.56 20.75 -8.80
N TYR A 93 64.91 21.20 -9.87
CA TYR A 93 65.27 20.84 -11.24
C TYR A 93 66.00 21.98 -11.97
N ALA A 94 66.74 21.62 -13.03
CA ALA A 94 67.59 22.54 -13.81
C ALA A 94 66.82 23.61 -14.59
N ASN A 95 65.49 23.54 -14.65
CA ASN A 95 64.59 24.51 -15.25
C ASN A 95 64.01 25.52 -14.23
N ASN A 96 64.64 25.66 -13.06
CA ASN A 96 64.17 26.49 -11.95
C ASN A 96 62.78 26.09 -11.41
N THR A 97 62.49 24.79 -11.41
CA THR A 97 61.29 24.22 -10.79
C THR A 97 61.65 23.58 -9.46
N LEU A 98 60.93 23.94 -8.40
CA LEU A 98 60.85 23.19 -7.16
C LEU A 98 59.62 22.29 -7.22
N GLN A 99 59.78 20.99 -7.05
CA GLN A 99 58.68 20.04 -6.98
C GLN A 99 58.59 19.45 -5.58
N ALA A 100 57.41 19.56 -4.98
CA ALA A 100 57.06 18.94 -3.72
C ALA A 100 56.42 17.56 -3.95
N TYR A 101 56.77 16.57 -3.15
CA TYR A 101 56.24 15.21 -3.24
C TYR A 101 56.24 14.50 -1.89
N THR A 102 55.38 13.51 -1.72
CA THR A 102 55.44 12.53 -0.63
C THR A 102 55.84 11.15 -1.16
N ILE A 103 56.26 10.26 -0.26
CA ILE A 103 56.53 8.84 -0.58
C ILE A 103 55.68 7.97 0.34
N ASP A 104 54.66 7.32 -0.21
CA ASP A 104 53.92 6.26 0.47
C ASP A 104 54.41 4.90 0.00
N GLY A 105 55.14 4.19 0.87
CA GLY A 105 55.78 2.92 0.54
C GLY A 105 56.79 3.03 -0.61
N VAL A 106 56.33 2.74 -1.83
CA VAL A 106 57.11 2.84 -3.09
C VAL A 106 56.52 3.83 -4.10
N THR A 107 55.36 4.40 -3.80
CA THR A 107 54.64 5.32 -4.68
C THR A 107 55.06 6.75 -4.35
N ARG A 108 55.38 7.54 -5.38
CA ARG A 108 55.65 8.97 -5.26
C ARG A 108 54.41 9.73 -5.70
N VAL A 109 53.91 10.60 -4.83
CA VAL A 109 52.76 11.47 -5.11
C VAL A 109 53.26 12.91 -5.19
N GLU A 110 52.97 13.61 -6.28
CA GLU A 110 53.33 15.01 -6.46
C GLU A 110 52.31 15.89 -5.75
N ILE A 111 52.77 16.84 -4.93
CA ILE A 111 51.88 17.68 -4.11
C ILE A 111 51.73 19.08 -4.69
N PHE A 112 52.82 19.71 -5.11
CA PHE A 112 52.79 21.00 -5.79
C PHE A 112 54.07 21.27 -6.55
N THR A 113 54.05 22.27 -7.42
CA THR A 113 55.24 22.80 -8.09
C THR A 113 55.33 24.32 -7.94
N ILE A 114 56.56 24.82 -7.84
CA ILE A 114 56.88 26.25 -7.97
C ILE A 114 57.85 26.41 -9.14
N VAL A 115 57.44 27.12 -10.19
CA VAL A 115 58.23 27.34 -11.40
C VAL A 115 58.62 28.81 -11.48
N VAL A 116 59.92 29.11 -11.45
CA VAL A 116 60.41 30.46 -11.70
C VAL A 116 60.40 30.74 -13.20
N SER A 117 59.90 31.91 -13.60
CA SER A 117 59.86 32.33 -14.99
C SER A 117 61.26 32.42 -15.61
N SER A 118 61.36 32.18 -16.92
CA SER A 118 62.66 32.20 -17.61
C SER A 118 63.40 33.55 -17.58
N ASP A 119 62.70 34.65 -17.26
CA ASP A 119 63.26 35.98 -17.07
C ASP A 119 63.55 36.31 -15.59
N ASN A 120 63.27 35.39 -14.65
CA ASN A 120 63.42 35.52 -13.21
C ASN A 120 62.63 36.69 -12.60
N LEU A 121 61.52 37.12 -13.23
CA LEU A 121 60.69 38.23 -12.74
C LEU A 121 59.42 37.76 -12.02
N SER A 122 59.08 36.48 -12.12
CA SER A 122 57.94 35.90 -11.42
C SER A 122 58.15 34.42 -11.11
N TYR A 123 57.27 33.87 -10.28
CA TYR A 123 57.09 32.43 -10.14
C TYR A 123 55.62 32.06 -10.27
N GLU A 124 55.35 30.81 -10.57
CA GLU A 124 54.03 30.21 -10.66
C GLU A 124 53.95 29.02 -9.70
N PHE A 125 52.97 29.01 -8.81
CA PHE A 125 52.62 27.90 -7.92
C PHE A 125 51.43 27.14 -8.51
N THR A 126 51.53 25.81 -8.54
CA THR A 126 50.47 24.91 -8.96
C THR A 126 50.37 23.78 -7.95
N GLN A 127 49.22 23.68 -7.29
CA GLN A 127 48.93 22.60 -6.35
C GLN A 127 48.41 21.38 -7.10
N LEU A 128 48.75 20.18 -6.65
CA LEU A 128 48.47 18.91 -7.32
C LEU A 128 47.92 17.84 -6.35
N ALA A 129 48.01 18.07 -5.03
CA ALA A 129 47.36 17.28 -3.99
C ALA A 129 47.22 18.13 -2.71
N GLY A 130 46.33 17.67 -1.82
CA GLY A 130 46.05 18.26 -0.51
C GLY A 130 47.25 18.37 0.40
N LEU A 131 47.26 19.38 1.27
CA LEU A 131 48.21 19.53 2.37
C LEU A 131 47.47 19.35 3.70
N ASP A 132 48.13 18.79 4.72
CA ASP A 132 47.46 18.60 6.02
C ASP A 132 47.43 19.91 6.81
N HIS A 133 46.23 20.36 7.19
CA HIS A 133 46.02 21.53 8.03
C HIS A 133 46.01 21.20 9.53
N SER A 134 45.91 22.23 10.38
CA SER A 134 46.02 22.04 11.83
C SER A 134 44.66 21.80 12.46
N THR A 135 44.51 20.69 13.19
CA THR A 135 43.26 20.23 13.84
C THR A 135 42.72 21.09 15.00
N ASN A 136 43.10 22.37 15.15
CA ASN A 136 42.76 23.20 16.31
C ASN A 136 41.62 24.19 15.97
N HIS A 137 40.40 23.69 15.76
CA HIS A 137 39.26 24.54 15.40
C HIS A 137 38.29 24.68 16.58
N GLU A 138 38.17 25.90 17.13
CA GLU A 138 37.01 26.29 17.96
C GLU A 138 35.89 26.95 17.13
N THR A 139 36.08 27.12 15.82
CA THR A 139 35.13 27.73 14.88
C THR A 139 35.44 27.24 13.46
N ASN A 140 34.43 26.91 12.64
CA ASN A 140 34.50 26.61 11.20
C ASN A 140 35.09 27.77 10.35
N GLU A 141 36.26 28.29 10.72
CA GLU A 141 37.04 29.24 9.94
C GLU A 141 38.11 28.43 9.22
N SER A 142 38.08 28.44 7.88
CA SER A 142 39.07 27.80 7.02
C SER A 142 40.47 28.04 7.58
N THR A 143 41.12 26.95 7.98
CA THR A 143 42.50 26.97 8.43
C THR A 143 43.36 27.43 7.27
N VAL A 144 44.41 28.20 7.57
CA VAL A 144 45.32 28.70 6.54
C VAL A 144 46.71 28.21 6.85
N ILE A 145 47.28 27.39 5.96
CA ILE A 145 48.70 27.05 5.98
C ILE A 145 49.49 28.24 5.43
N MET A 146 50.49 28.67 6.19
CA MET A 146 51.49 29.63 5.72
C MET A 146 52.77 28.87 5.32
N ALA A 147 52.82 28.38 4.09
CA ALA A 147 53.97 27.65 3.55
C ALA A 147 55.11 28.63 3.20
N ASN A 148 56.23 28.60 3.93
CA ASN A 148 57.31 29.56 3.75
C ASN A 148 58.46 28.98 2.92
N PHE A 149 58.76 29.63 1.81
CA PHE A 149 59.84 29.26 0.90
C PHE A 149 60.95 30.30 0.94
N THR A 150 62.16 29.88 0.58
CA THR A 150 63.30 30.80 0.44
C THR A 150 63.80 30.80 -1.00
N ALA A 151 63.87 31.98 -1.61
CA ALA A 151 64.50 32.21 -2.89
C ALA A 151 65.94 32.68 -2.68
N LEU A 152 66.91 31.90 -3.15
CA LEU A 152 68.33 32.20 -3.09
C LEU A 152 68.78 32.80 -4.43
N VAL A 153 69.37 33.99 -4.42
CA VAL A 153 70.00 34.57 -5.60
C VAL A 153 71.44 34.04 -5.68
N MET A 154 71.74 33.30 -6.74
CA MET A 154 73.02 32.60 -6.92
C MET A 154 73.84 33.26 -8.05
N ASP A 155 75.13 33.46 -7.82
CA ASP A 155 76.13 33.75 -8.86
C ASP A 155 77.03 32.51 -9.01
N GLY A 156 76.71 31.67 -10.00
CA GLY A 156 77.28 30.33 -10.11
C GLY A 156 76.86 29.46 -8.92
N THR A 157 77.82 29.11 -8.05
CA THR A 157 77.56 28.29 -6.84
C THR A 157 77.58 29.11 -5.55
N THR A 158 77.65 30.44 -5.65
CA THR A 158 77.77 31.33 -4.49
C THR A 158 76.46 32.08 -4.29
N GLN A 159 75.87 31.96 -3.11
CA GLN A 159 74.72 32.76 -2.71
C GLN A 159 75.13 34.23 -2.53
N VAL A 160 74.37 35.13 -3.16
CA VAL A 160 74.57 36.58 -3.13
C VAL A 160 73.64 37.23 -2.10
N THR A 161 72.36 36.86 -2.14
CA THR A 161 71.31 37.30 -1.20
C THR A 161 70.20 36.26 -1.18
N ASP A 162 69.25 36.39 -0.26
CA ASP A 162 68.03 35.59 -0.21
C ASP A 162 66.80 36.46 0.08
N SER A 163 65.63 35.89 -0.12
CA SER A 163 64.35 36.44 0.33
C SER A 163 63.39 35.30 0.67
N THR A 164 62.63 35.45 1.74
CA THR A 164 61.56 34.52 2.10
C THR A 164 60.23 35.01 1.57
N PHE A 165 59.42 34.12 1.01
CA PHE A 165 58.05 34.39 0.60
C PHE A 165 57.14 33.28 1.10
N SER A 166 55.85 33.59 1.20
CA SER A 166 54.85 32.63 1.66
C SER A 166 53.82 32.35 0.58
N ILE A 167 53.27 31.15 0.63
CA ILE A 167 52.04 30.78 -0.05
C ILE A 167 51.02 30.51 1.04
N SER A 168 49.97 31.33 1.07
CA SER A 168 48.86 31.20 2.01
C SER A 168 47.83 30.26 1.38
N ILE A 169 47.73 29.04 1.88
CA ILE A 169 46.87 27.98 1.33
C ILE A 169 45.69 27.83 2.28
N THR A 170 44.48 28.11 1.77
CA THR A 170 43.23 28.00 2.53
C THR A 170 42.79 26.53 2.52
N ASP A 171 42.28 26.03 3.63
CA ASP A 171 41.73 24.68 3.74
C ASP A 171 40.50 24.46 2.89
N ASP A 172 40.40 23.27 2.30
CA ASP A 172 39.17 22.74 1.75
C ASP A 172 38.47 21.86 2.79
N ALA A 173 37.21 22.17 3.08
CA ALA A 173 36.39 21.37 3.97
C ALA A 173 35.37 20.59 3.15
N PRO A 174 34.97 19.37 3.57
CA PRO A 174 33.85 18.69 2.95
C PRO A 174 32.61 19.59 3.04
N THR A 175 31.78 19.55 1.99
CA THR A 175 30.54 20.34 1.95
C THR A 175 29.36 19.44 1.68
N VAL A 176 28.23 19.73 2.35
CA VAL A 176 26.93 19.11 2.06
C VAL A 176 25.89 20.23 1.95
N THR A 177 25.22 20.29 0.80
CA THR A 177 24.33 21.39 0.41
C THR A 177 22.85 20.99 0.38
N GLY A 178 22.55 19.71 0.56
CA GLY A 178 21.20 19.15 0.45
C GLY A 178 21.14 17.68 0.84
N SER A 179 20.02 17.05 0.48
CA SER A 179 19.71 15.66 0.78
C SER A 179 19.48 14.88 -0.50
N LEU A 180 19.81 13.60 -0.50
CA LEU A 180 19.37 12.66 -1.52
C LEU A 180 18.02 12.08 -1.11
N SER A 181 17.11 11.91 -2.07
CA SER A 181 15.84 11.20 -1.87
C SER A 181 15.77 10.02 -2.83
N ILE A 182 15.44 8.86 -2.28
CA ILE A 182 15.25 7.59 -2.96
C ILE A 182 13.84 7.09 -2.63
N THR A 183 13.13 6.56 -3.61
CA THR A 183 11.84 5.88 -3.41
C THR A 183 11.90 4.56 -4.15
N THR A 184 11.60 3.47 -3.46
CA THR A 184 11.60 2.11 -4.01
C THR A 184 10.54 1.26 -3.33
N ALA A 185 10.08 0.21 -4.01
CA ALA A 185 9.25 -0.81 -3.39
C ALA A 185 10.00 -1.55 -2.26
N ASN A 186 9.26 -2.03 -1.29
CA ASN A 186 9.74 -2.83 -0.15
C ASN A 186 9.66 -4.34 -0.45
N ASP A 187 10.13 -4.74 -1.64
CA ASP A 187 9.99 -6.09 -2.22
C ASP A 187 11.29 -6.92 -2.19
N GLY A 188 12.39 -6.32 -1.76
CA GLY A 188 13.56 -7.05 -1.26
C GLY A 188 14.73 -7.29 -2.23
N ASP A 189 14.71 -6.80 -3.48
CA ASP A 189 15.88 -6.88 -4.38
C ASP A 189 15.95 -5.67 -5.32
N GLU A 190 16.52 -4.58 -4.80
CA GLU A 190 16.73 -3.34 -5.54
C GLU A 190 18.16 -2.83 -5.29
N LEU A 191 18.82 -2.36 -6.34
CA LEU A 191 20.12 -1.70 -6.27
C LEU A 191 20.06 -0.33 -6.96
N ILE A 192 20.28 0.72 -6.17
CA ILE A 192 20.32 2.10 -6.63
C ILE A 192 21.73 2.63 -6.41
N GLU A 193 22.34 3.12 -7.48
CA GLU A 193 23.71 3.66 -7.46
C GLU A 193 23.80 5.01 -8.17
N GLY A 194 24.73 5.84 -7.73
CA GLY A 194 24.97 7.15 -8.33
C GLY A 194 26.05 7.93 -7.62
N PHE A 195 26.05 9.24 -7.83
CA PHE A 195 26.93 10.18 -7.11
C PHE A 195 26.09 11.14 -6.27
N LEU A 196 26.53 11.41 -5.04
CA LEU A 196 25.91 12.39 -4.16
C LEU A 196 26.24 13.81 -4.60
N THR A 197 25.55 14.32 -5.61
CA THR A 197 25.80 15.67 -6.17
C THR A 197 25.59 16.82 -5.18
N ASN A 198 25.03 16.54 -4.01
CA ASN A 198 24.86 17.49 -2.93
C ASN A 198 26.01 17.47 -1.91
N ALA A 199 26.96 16.54 -2.04
CA ALA A 199 28.12 16.41 -1.19
C ALA A 199 29.40 16.53 -2.03
N THR A 200 30.39 17.25 -1.52
CA THR A 200 31.73 17.34 -2.09
C THR A 200 32.70 16.97 -0.99
N VAL A 201 33.57 15.98 -1.23
CA VAL A 201 34.64 15.60 -0.29
C VAL A 201 35.82 16.56 -0.42
N SER A 202 36.64 16.63 0.64
CA SER A 202 37.94 17.29 0.55
C SER A 202 38.90 16.47 -0.34
N ASN A 203 40.00 17.09 -0.74
CA ASN A 203 41.05 16.51 -1.59
C ASN A 203 42.04 15.62 -0.81
N ASP A 204 41.87 15.53 0.52
CA ASP A 204 42.61 14.69 1.44
C ASP A 204 41.76 13.51 1.92
N VAL A 205 42.20 12.78 2.95
CA VAL A 205 41.49 11.59 3.41
C VAL A 205 40.18 11.98 4.09
N THR A 206 39.06 11.81 3.37
CA THR A 206 37.70 11.88 3.93
C THR A 206 37.22 10.51 4.44
N SER A 207 36.59 10.49 5.60
CA SER A 207 35.90 9.35 6.19
C SER A 207 34.39 9.59 6.27
N VAL A 208 33.63 8.50 6.30
CA VAL A 208 32.17 8.53 6.39
C VAL A 208 31.73 7.83 7.67
N SER A 209 30.81 8.45 8.40
CA SER A 209 30.11 7.84 9.54
C SER A 209 28.60 8.02 9.39
N TRP A 210 27.83 7.04 9.86
CA TRP A 210 26.38 7.06 9.84
C TRP A 210 25.82 7.31 11.24
N ASP A 211 24.73 8.05 11.34
CA ASP A 211 23.92 8.21 12.56
C ASP A 211 22.58 7.48 12.40
N ILE A 212 22.44 6.40 13.17
CA ILE A 212 21.27 5.52 13.16
C ILE A 212 20.22 5.92 14.20
N SER A 213 20.47 6.96 15.02
CA SER A 213 19.60 7.30 16.15
C SER A 213 18.22 7.81 15.75
N SER A 214 18.06 8.24 14.50
CA SER A 214 16.79 8.68 13.91
C SER A 214 16.01 7.58 13.19
N LEU A 215 16.60 6.39 13.01
CA LEU A 215 15.91 5.30 12.33
C LEU A 215 14.84 4.70 13.25
N PRO A 216 13.67 4.31 12.72
CA PRO A 216 12.68 3.57 13.49
C PRO A 216 13.21 2.19 13.91
N GLU A 217 12.51 1.55 14.85
CA GLU A 217 12.77 0.14 15.17
C GLU A 217 12.27 -0.71 13.99
N LEU A 218 13.22 -1.28 13.26
CA LEU A 218 12.96 -2.06 12.06
C LEU A 218 12.95 -3.56 12.38
N VAL A 219 12.12 -4.28 11.65
CA VAL A 219 12.00 -5.74 11.72
C VAL A 219 12.01 -6.34 10.33
N PHE A 220 12.45 -7.59 10.24
CA PHE A 220 12.40 -8.37 9.01
C PHE A 220 12.14 -9.84 9.37
N ALA A 221 11.09 -10.42 8.79
CA ALA A 221 10.65 -11.79 9.09
C ALA A 221 10.50 -12.05 10.61
N GLY A 222 9.98 -11.07 11.35
CA GLY A 222 9.77 -11.12 12.80
C GLY A 222 11.00 -10.81 13.66
N HIS A 223 12.19 -10.69 13.07
CA HIS A 223 13.43 -10.40 13.76
C HIS A 223 13.77 -8.92 13.75
N ASP A 224 14.33 -8.40 14.85
CA ASP A 224 14.87 -7.04 14.91
C ASP A 224 16.03 -6.88 13.92
N VAL A 225 16.07 -5.72 13.26
CA VAL A 225 17.19 -5.33 12.40
C VAL A 225 18.28 -4.71 13.27
N GLU A 226 19.43 -5.38 13.28
CA GLU A 226 20.67 -4.89 13.89
C GLU A 226 21.53 -4.15 12.87
N TYR A 227 22.22 -3.10 13.32
CA TYR A 227 23.04 -2.24 12.46
C TYR A 227 24.53 -2.48 12.69
N SER A 228 25.28 -2.55 11.59
CA SER A 228 26.74 -2.54 11.61
C SER A 228 27.27 -1.57 10.56
N GLN A 229 28.37 -0.88 10.88
CA GLN A 229 28.99 0.06 9.96
C GLN A 229 30.51 -0.13 9.87
N ALA A 230 31.05 -0.04 8.66
CA ALA A 230 32.48 -0.09 8.36
C ALA A 230 32.77 0.60 7.03
N ASP A 231 33.85 1.36 6.95
CA ASP A 231 34.37 1.95 5.70
C ASP A 231 33.29 2.64 4.84
N GLY A 232 32.45 3.47 5.47
CA GLY A 232 31.36 4.20 4.80
C GLY A 232 30.14 3.38 4.41
N VAL A 233 30.10 2.08 4.74
CA VAL A 233 28.94 1.20 4.56
C VAL A 233 28.19 1.05 5.88
N LEU A 234 26.87 1.21 5.85
CA LEU A 234 25.93 0.80 6.89
C LEU A 234 25.13 -0.40 6.38
N THR A 235 25.14 -1.49 7.16
CA THR A 235 24.40 -2.73 6.87
C THR A 235 23.38 -2.95 7.97
N GLY A 236 22.10 -3.07 7.59
CA GLY A 236 21.06 -3.63 8.44
C GLY A 236 21.02 -5.15 8.27
N SER A 237 20.95 -5.90 9.36
CA SER A 237 20.90 -7.36 9.36
C SER A 237 19.86 -7.89 10.33
N ALA A 238 19.11 -8.91 9.90
CA ALA A 238 18.12 -9.60 10.72
C ALA A 238 18.49 -11.09 10.78
N ASN A 239 18.50 -11.68 11.98
CA ASN A 239 18.93 -13.07 12.21
C ASN A 239 20.31 -13.44 11.61
N GLY A 240 21.20 -12.45 11.47
CA GLY A 240 22.54 -12.61 10.90
C GLY A 240 22.63 -12.46 9.37
N ASP A 241 21.51 -12.33 8.67
CA ASP A 241 21.45 -12.09 7.23
C ASP A 241 21.28 -10.59 6.95
N ALA A 242 22.01 -10.06 5.96
CA ALA A 242 21.89 -8.66 5.57
C ALA A 242 20.57 -8.43 4.84
N VAL A 243 19.80 -7.44 5.28
CA VAL A 243 18.49 -7.08 4.71
C VAL A 243 18.57 -5.84 3.81
N PHE A 244 19.43 -4.89 4.16
CA PHE A 244 19.76 -3.76 3.30
C PHE A 244 21.20 -3.29 3.54
N ARG A 245 21.75 -2.56 2.57
CA ARG A 245 22.99 -1.80 2.68
C ARG A 245 22.83 -0.41 2.11
N ILE A 246 23.46 0.55 2.76
CA ILE A 246 23.69 1.88 2.20
C ILE A 246 25.18 2.20 2.32
N SER A 247 25.77 2.77 1.27
CA SER A 247 27.18 3.15 1.28
C SER A 247 27.40 4.52 0.69
N ILE A 248 28.40 5.23 1.20
CA ILE A 248 29.04 6.36 0.53
C ILE A 248 30.49 5.94 0.30
N ASP A 249 30.88 5.84 -0.96
CA ASP A 249 32.22 5.44 -1.39
C ASP A 249 33.02 6.70 -1.77
N ILE A 250 33.96 7.05 -0.89
CA ILE A 250 34.86 8.20 -1.05
C ILE A 250 36.04 7.92 -1.98
N ASP A 251 36.28 6.66 -2.36
CA ASP A 251 37.28 6.30 -3.36
C ASP A 251 36.68 6.35 -4.80
N SER A 252 35.35 6.36 -4.93
CA SER A 252 34.62 6.48 -6.18
C SER A 252 34.08 7.90 -6.38
N LEU A 253 34.90 8.81 -6.88
CA LEU A 253 34.55 10.22 -7.11
C LEU A 253 34.21 10.52 -8.58
N ASN A 254 33.29 11.46 -8.82
CA ASN A 254 33.11 12.07 -10.14
C ASN A 254 34.08 13.25 -10.36
N ASP A 255 33.99 13.91 -11.52
CA ASP A 255 34.85 15.06 -11.87
C ASP A 255 34.71 16.27 -10.92
N ASP A 256 33.62 16.34 -10.15
CA ASP A 256 33.30 17.42 -9.21
C ASP A 256 33.52 16.99 -7.73
N LEU A 257 34.27 15.89 -7.51
CA LEU A 257 34.52 15.26 -6.19
C LEU A 257 33.25 14.90 -5.40
N ASN A 258 32.16 14.61 -6.10
CA ASN A 258 31.00 14.03 -5.43
C ASN A 258 31.26 12.53 -5.20
N PRO A 259 31.06 12.02 -3.97
CA PRO A 259 31.28 10.61 -3.68
C PRO A 259 30.17 9.74 -4.26
N GLY A 260 30.54 8.52 -4.65
CA GLY A 260 29.60 7.50 -5.08
C GLY A 260 28.71 7.07 -3.92
N TYR A 261 27.47 6.69 -4.21
CA TYR A 261 26.60 6.05 -3.22
C TYR A 261 25.97 4.80 -3.80
N THR A 262 25.63 3.87 -2.90
CA THR A 262 24.75 2.76 -3.20
C THR A 262 23.69 2.62 -2.12
N PHE A 263 22.49 2.22 -2.52
CA PHE A 263 21.44 1.69 -1.65
C PHE A 263 21.00 0.34 -2.23
N GLU A 264 21.04 -0.70 -1.42
CA GLU A 264 20.79 -2.09 -1.83
C GLU A 264 19.78 -2.73 -0.85
N LEU A 265 18.66 -3.23 -1.37
CA LEU A 265 17.80 -4.19 -0.68
C LEU A 265 18.29 -5.60 -1.05
N LEU A 266 18.45 -6.47 -0.05
CA LEU A 266 19.26 -7.69 -0.17
C LEU A 266 18.50 -9.00 0.04
N ASN A 267 17.20 -8.97 0.28
CA ASN A 267 16.44 -10.16 0.63
C ASN A 267 15.02 -10.19 0.03
N ILE A 268 14.84 -10.99 -1.03
CA ILE A 268 13.56 -11.23 -1.73
C ILE A 268 12.52 -12.03 -0.93
N ALA A 269 12.86 -12.53 0.26
CA ALA A 269 11.98 -13.46 1.00
C ALA A 269 10.93 -12.75 1.87
N GLY A 270 10.93 -11.42 1.92
CA GLY A 270 9.96 -10.64 2.69
C GLY A 270 10.24 -9.14 2.60
N SER A 271 9.41 -8.36 3.30
CA SER A 271 9.54 -6.91 3.41
C SER A 271 10.17 -6.50 4.75
N ILE A 272 10.77 -5.31 4.78
CA ILE A 272 11.16 -4.66 6.03
C ILE A 272 9.89 -4.09 6.67
N GLY A 273 9.69 -4.30 7.97
CA GLY A 273 8.60 -3.71 8.74
C GLY A 273 9.09 -2.76 9.83
N THR A 274 8.15 -2.12 10.51
CA THR A 274 8.38 -1.31 11.72
C THR A 274 7.77 -1.98 12.94
N VAL A 275 8.20 -1.58 14.14
CA VAL A 275 7.53 -1.93 15.40
C VAL A 275 6.69 -0.76 15.87
N GLU A 276 5.39 -0.98 16.03
CA GLU A 276 4.43 0.05 16.43
C GLU A 276 3.74 -0.27 17.75
N LEU A 277 3.51 0.76 18.58
CA LEU A 277 2.71 0.69 19.79
C LEU A 277 1.38 1.40 19.56
N VAL A 278 0.28 0.67 19.71
CA VAL A 278 -1.08 1.17 19.61
C VAL A 278 -1.74 1.15 20.98
N GLU A 279 -2.06 2.32 21.54
CA GLU A 279 -2.71 2.46 22.86
C GLU A 279 -4.23 2.66 22.78
N THR A 280 -4.79 2.72 21.57
CA THR A 280 -6.22 2.93 21.33
C THR A 280 -6.77 1.88 20.38
N TYR A 281 -7.97 1.37 20.68
CA TYR A 281 -8.66 0.41 19.83
C TYR A 281 -10.06 0.90 19.44
N THR A 282 -10.56 0.37 18.33
CA THR A 282 -11.92 0.59 17.84
C THR A 282 -12.72 -0.69 18.08
N GLU A 283 -13.84 -0.61 18.80
CA GLU A 283 -14.76 -1.74 18.94
C GLU A 283 -15.55 -1.90 17.62
N VAL A 284 -15.47 -3.07 16.99
CA VAL A 284 -16.25 -3.39 15.78
C VAL A 284 -17.65 -3.88 16.15
N THR A 285 -17.80 -4.48 17.33
CA THR A 285 -19.08 -4.99 17.89
C THR A 285 -19.09 -4.80 19.41
N GLY A 286 -20.17 -4.31 20.02
CA GLY A 286 -20.22 -4.00 21.47
C GLY A 286 -21.27 -4.80 22.27
N GLY A 287 -21.07 -4.92 23.59
CA GLY A 287 -22.03 -5.54 24.51
C GLY A 287 -21.70 -7.00 24.87
N ASN A 288 -22.72 -7.83 25.06
CA ASN A 288 -22.55 -9.28 25.21
C ASN A 288 -22.58 -9.91 23.83
N VAL A 289 -21.42 -10.32 23.32
CA VAL A 289 -21.25 -10.88 21.97
C VAL A 289 -20.59 -12.25 22.05
N GLY A 290 -20.88 -13.13 21.10
CA GLY A 290 -20.24 -14.45 21.03
C GLY A 290 -18.76 -14.36 20.69
N GLU A 291 -18.41 -13.39 19.85
CA GLU A 291 -17.07 -13.05 19.41
C GLU A 291 -16.95 -11.52 19.40
N LEU A 292 -15.89 -10.99 19.99
CA LEU A 292 -15.61 -9.55 20.06
C LEU A 292 -14.38 -9.26 19.21
N ASN A 293 -14.54 -8.38 18.22
CA ASN A 293 -13.43 -7.91 17.40
C ASN A 293 -13.01 -6.50 17.82
N LEU A 294 -11.72 -6.32 18.14
CA LEU A 294 -11.11 -5.02 18.40
C LEU A 294 -10.06 -4.70 17.33
N GLY A 295 -10.21 -3.56 16.66
CA GLY A 295 -9.21 -3.07 15.72
C GLY A 295 -8.15 -2.21 16.42
N PHE A 296 -6.87 -2.46 16.12
CA PHE A 296 -5.71 -1.70 16.59
C PHE A 296 -4.97 -1.08 15.40
N GLY A 297 -4.90 0.25 15.37
CA GLY A 297 -4.09 0.98 14.39
C GLY A 297 -4.57 0.90 12.93
N GLY A 298 -5.63 0.13 12.65
CA GLY A 298 -6.10 -0.16 11.29
C GLY A 298 -5.40 -1.35 10.63
N PHE A 299 -4.50 -2.04 11.34
CA PHE A 299 -3.67 -3.11 10.77
C PHE A 299 -3.71 -4.43 11.55
N ILE A 300 -4.28 -4.42 12.76
CA ILE A 300 -4.50 -5.63 13.57
C ILE A 300 -5.95 -5.69 13.99
N ILE A 301 -6.54 -6.88 13.92
CA ILE A 301 -7.81 -7.22 14.54
C ILE A 301 -7.51 -8.28 15.61
N ASP A 302 -7.98 -8.02 16.83
CA ASP A 302 -8.00 -8.99 17.91
C ASP A 302 -9.39 -9.61 17.98
N ASN A 303 -9.47 -10.89 17.62
CA ASN A 303 -10.65 -11.71 17.69
C ASN A 303 -10.70 -12.41 19.05
N MET A 304 -11.69 -12.04 19.86
CA MET A 304 -11.86 -12.57 21.20
C MET A 304 -13.07 -13.48 21.30
N SER A 305 -12.86 -14.67 21.85
CA SER A 305 -13.94 -15.61 22.20
C SER A 305 -13.80 -16.05 23.65
N ALA A 306 -14.93 -16.40 24.27
CA ALA A 306 -14.95 -16.81 25.67
C ALA A 306 -15.56 -18.20 25.86
N VAL A 307 -15.06 -18.91 26.88
CA VAL A 307 -15.60 -20.18 27.34
C VAL A 307 -15.86 -20.10 28.83
N SER A 308 -17.00 -20.63 29.30
CA SER A 308 -17.30 -20.73 30.73
C SER A 308 -17.56 -22.17 31.16
N ALA A 309 -16.78 -22.66 32.12
CA ALA A 309 -16.98 -23.97 32.73
C ALA A 309 -18.31 -24.10 33.50
N ALA A 310 -18.95 -22.98 33.88
CA ALA A 310 -20.26 -22.99 34.53
C ALA A 310 -21.40 -23.39 33.58
N ASN A 311 -21.23 -23.11 32.28
CA ASN A 311 -22.24 -23.31 31.24
C ASN A 311 -21.90 -24.46 30.27
N GLY A 312 -20.64 -24.93 30.26
CA GLY A 312 -20.22 -26.13 29.52
C GLY A 312 -20.13 -25.97 28.00
N ALA A 313 -20.13 -24.73 27.49
CA ALA A 313 -20.07 -24.35 26.07
C ALA A 313 -19.53 -22.91 25.93
N THR A 314 -19.51 -22.40 24.68
CA THR A 314 -19.25 -20.99 24.32
C THR A 314 -19.98 -20.02 25.25
N ALA A 315 -19.26 -18.99 25.70
CA ALA A 315 -19.74 -17.90 26.55
C ALA A 315 -19.70 -16.58 25.77
N THR A 316 -20.26 -15.51 26.34
CA THR A 316 -20.18 -14.19 25.70
C THR A 316 -19.01 -13.39 26.25
N VAL A 317 -18.31 -12.68 25.35
CA VAL A 317 -17.41 -11.59 25.74
C VAL A 317 -18.27 -10.38 26.08
N ASN A 318 -18.05 -9.78 27.25
CA ASN A 318 -18.78 -8.63 27.75
C ASN A 318 -17.84 -7.43 27.88
N THR A 319 -18.17 -6.32 27.19
CA THR A 319 -17.51 -5.03 27.36
C THR A 319 -18.36 -4.04 28.14
N ASN A 320 -17.81 -3.40 29.18
CA ASN A 320 -18.47 -2.33 29.92
C ASN A 320 -17.48 -1.36 30.57
N ASN A 321 -17.58 -0.08 30.18
CA ASN A 321 -16.65 1.00 30.58
C ASN A 321 -15.18 0.61 30.32
N SER A 322 -14.89 0.11 29.11
CA SER A 322 -13.55 -0.34 28.67
C SER A 322 -13.00 -1.55 29.41
N TRP A 323 -13.79 -2.19 30.28
CA TRP A 323 -13.46 -3.47 30.87
C TRP A 323 -14.04 -4.60 30.04
N ILE A 324 -13.24 -5.65 29.88
CA ILE A 324 -13.54 -6.90 29.22
C ILE A 324 -13.64 -7.97 30.32
N GLY A 325 -14.70 -8.77 30.25
CA GLY A 325 -14.89 -9.95 31.07
C GLY A 325 -15.76 -10.98 30.37
N VAL A 326 -15.95 -12.11 31.03
CA VAL A 326 -16.80 -13.20 30.53
C VAL A 326 -18.21 -13.05 31.13
N ASP A 327 -19.25 -13.27 30.33
CA ASP A 327 -20.68 -13.21 30.67
C ASP A 327 -21.10 -11.96 31.46
N GLY A 328 -20.90 -11.94 32.78
CA GLY A 328 -21.26 -10.85 33.69
C GLY A 328 -20.22 -9.73 33.80
N ASN A 329 -19.31 -9.60 32.84
CA ASN A 329 -18.15 -8.69 32.84
C ASN A 329 -17.11 -8.97 33.95
N TRP A 330 -17.02 -10.22 34.37
CA TRP A 330 -15.99 -10.70 35.31
C TRP A 330 -15.59 -12.11 34.87
N PHE A 331 -14.29 -12.37 34.83
CA PHE A 331 -13.76 -13.73 34.78
C PHE A 331 -14.01 -14.38 36.11
N ASP A 332 -14.93 -15.33 36.19
CA ASP A 332 -15.15 -16.18 37.35
C ASP A 332 -14.42 -17.53 37.17
N VAL A 333 -14.34 -18.32 38.25
CA VAL A 333 -13.58 -19.58 38.26
C VAL A 333 -14.01 -20.51 37.13
N GLY A 334 -13.06 -20.82 36.25
CA GLY A 334 -13.27 -21.69 35.10
C GLY A 334 -13.71 -20.98 33.82
N ASP A 335 -13.72 -19.65 33.83
CA ASP A 335 -13.84 -18.85 32.61
C ASP A 335 -12.47 -18.66 31.95
N GLU A 336 -12.50 -18.63 30.63
CA GLU A 336 -11.36 -18.46 29.73
C GLU A 336 -11.76 -17.46 28.62
N LEU A 337 -10.84 -16.57 28.28
CA LEU A 337 -10.92 -15.68 27.13
C LEU A 337 -9.73 -16.00 26.25
N ASP A 338 -10.00 -16.35 25.01
CA ASP A 338 -9.00 -16.55 23.96
C ASP A 338 -8.98 -15.30 23.09
N MET A 339 -7.78 -14.75 22.86
CA MET A 339 -7.51 -13.58 22.05
C MET A 339 -6.63 -14.02 20.88
N LYS A 340 -7.14 -13.93 19.66
CA LYS A 340 -6.42 -14.25 18.43
C LYS A 340 -6.14 -12.98 17.66
N PHE A 341 -4.87 -12.67 17.43
CA PHE A 341 -4.47 -11.49 16.68
C PHE A 341 -4.27 -11.84 15.21
N ILE A 342 -5.01 -11.18 14.33
CA ILE A 342 -4.89 -11.29 12.88
C ILE A 342 -4.50 -9.93 12.29
N ASP A 343 -3.72 -9.93 11.23
CA ASP A 343 -3.46 -8.73 10.45
C ASP A 343 -4.61 -8.44 9.48
N ILE A 344 -4.54 -7.31 8.78
CA ILE A 344 -5.58 -6.91 7.80
C ILE A 344 -5.69 -7.86 6.60
N ASN A 345 -4.67 -8.68 6.34
CA ASN A 345 -4.69 -9.68 5.28
C ASN A 345 -5.31 -11.01 5.74
N GLY A 346 -5.66 -11.12 7.03
CA GLY A 346 -6.22 -12.32 7.65
C GLY A 346 -5.16 -13.34 8.11
N ASP A 347 -3.88 -13.00 8.03
CA ASP A 347 -2.78 -13.82 8.55
C ASP A 347 -2.57 -13.56 10.05
N ASP A 348 -1.86 -14.45 10.75
CA ASP A 348 -1.59 -14.27 12.18
C ASP A 348 -0.67 -13.05 12.40
N ALA A 349 -1.12 -12.09 13.20
CA ALA A 349 -0.34 -10.88 13.50
C ALA A 349 0.85 -11.17 14.42
N GLN A 350 1.90 -10.36 14.30
CA GLN A 350 3.16 -10.56 15.03
C GLN A 350 3.26 -9.64 16.25
N ILE A 351 2.63 -10.03 17.35
CA ILE A 351 2.56 -9.22 18.56
C ILE A 351 3.83 -9.37 19.40
N LYS A 352 4.47 -8.25 19.72
CA LYS A 352 5.67 -8.16 20.58
C LYS A 352 5.36 -7.80 22.02
N GLY A 353 4.20 -7.21 22.27
CA GLY A 353 3.78 -6.79 23.60
C GLY A 353 2.28 -6.60 23.69
N LEU A 354 1.71 -7.01 24.83
CA LEU A 354 0.31 -6.76 25.17
C LEU A 354 0.26 -6.22 26.60
N SER A 355 -0.13 -4.95 26.70
CA SER A 355 -0.38 -4.28 27.96
C SER A 355 -1.83 -4.48 28.36
N ILE A 356 -2.07 -4.99 29.55
CA ILE A 356 -3.40 -5.06 30.14
C ILE A 356 -3.43 -4.37 31.50
N THR A 357 -4.58 -3.84 31.86
CA THR A 357 -4.89 -3.46 33.24
C THR A 357 -5.82 -4.50 33.82
N VAL A 358 -5.55 -4.95 35.03
CA VAL A 358 -6.34 -5.95 35.76
C VAL A 358 -6.95 -5.32 37.00
N GLU A 359 -8.24 -5.54 37.21
CA GLU A 359 -8.95 -5.19 38.45
C GLU A 359 -9.56 -6.45 39.08
N GLY A 360 -9.32 -6.64 40.38
CA GLY A 360 -9.90 -7.73 41.15
C GLY A 360 -11.24 -7.39 41.78
N LYS A 361 -12.09 -8.40 41.96
CA LYS A 361 -13.38 -8.27 42.66
C LYS A 361 -13.19 -8.39 44.17
N GLY A 362 -13.86 -7.56 44.97
CA GLY A 362 -13.94 -7.73 46.44
C GLY A 362 -13.24 -6.64 47.24
N SER A 363 -12.90 -6.94 48.50
CA SER A 363 -12.21 -6.00 49.41
C SER A 363 -10.73 -5.82 49.04
N ASP A 364 -10.06 -4.78 49.54
CA ASP A 364 -8.62 -4.52 49.34
C ASP A 364 -7.67 -5.71 49.66
N SER A 365 -8.15 -6.74 50.35
CA SER A 365 -7.40 -7.95 50.70
C SER A 365 -7.87 -9.21 49.97
N ALA A 366 -8.88 -9.10 49.10
CA ALA A 366 -9.42 -10.19 48.31
C ALA A 366 -8.44 -10.56 47.19
N ALA A 367 -7.79 -11.72 47.31
CA ALA A 367 -6.81 -12.19 46.33
C ALA A 367 -7.48 -12.75 45.07
N TYR A 368 -6.82 -12.54 43.93
CA TYR A 368 -7.17 -13.13 42.63
C TYR A 368 -5.89 -13.57 41.89
N GLU A 369 -6.04 -14.52 40.97
CA GLU A 369 -4.98 -14.98 40.08
C GLU A 369 -5.46 -14.86 38.63
N VAL A 370 -4.56 -14.42 37.76
CA VAL A 370 -4.75 -14.40 36.31
C VAL A 370 -3.76 -15.41 35.74
N ASN A 371 -4.27 -16.54 35.25
CA ASN A 371 -3.47 -17.43 34.43
C ASN A 371 -3.47 -16.89 33.01
N TRP A 372 -2.32 -16.95 32.36
CA TRP A 372 -2.21 -16.59 30.97
C TRP A 372 -1.36 -17.63 30.23
N SER A 373 -1.70 -17.88 28.97
CA SER A 373 -0.92 -18.71 28.05
C SER A 373 -0.77 -17.97 26.73
N VAL A 374 0.36 -18.17 26.07
CA VAL A 374 0.72 -17.49 24.83
C VAL A 374 1.21 -18.54 23.84
N ASP A 375 0.69 -18.50 22.62
CA ASP A 375 1.25 -19.21 21.48
C ASP A 375 2.11 -18.24 20.67
N ALA A 376 3.37 -18.62 20.47
CA ALA A 376 4.43 -17.73 20.01
C ALA A 376 5.39 -18.41 19.03
N ILE A 377 6.17 -17.60 18.32
CA ILE A 377 7.24 -18.05 17.44
C ILE A 377 8.60 -17.70 18.05
N ASP A 378 9.50 -18.68 18.10
CA ASP A 378 10.88 -18.51 18.59
C ASP A 378 11.84 -17.95 17.52
N ILE A 379 13.05 -17.57 17.95
CA ILE A 379 14.13 -17.07 17.08
C ILE A 379 14.54 -18.02 15.93
N ASN A 380 14.12 -19.29 15.94
CA ASN A 380 14.40 -20.25 14.87
C ASN A 380 13.17 -20.51 13.99
N GLY A 381 12.06 -19.78 14.20
CA GLY A 381 10.80 -19.96 13.50
C GLY A 381 9.95 -21.13 14.00
N ASN A 382 10.21 -21.67 15.20
CA ASN A 382 9.39 -22.75 15.75
C ASN A 382 8.22 -22.18 16.56
N ALA A 383 7.05 -22.80 16.42
CA ALA A 383 5.93 -22.56 17.33
C ALA A 383 6.23 -23.10 18.74
N ILE A 384 6.03 -22.25 19.73
CA ILE A 384 6.22 -22.53 21.15
C ILE A 384 5.02 -22.01 21.95
N THR A 385 4.66 -22.71 23.02
CA THR A 385 3.65 -22.25 23.97
C THR A 385 4.31 -22.03 25.32
N TYR A 386 4.01 -20.90 25.96
CA TYR A 386 4.44 -20.64 27.33
C TYR A 386 3.34 -19.96 28.12
N ASN A 387 3.39 -20.12 29.44
CA ASN A 387 2.33 -19.69 30.33
C ASN A 387 2.89 -19.12 31.62
N GLY A 388 2.09 -18.32 32.31
CA GLY A 388 2.43 -17.74 33.59
C GLY A 388 1.20 -17.48 34.45
N VAL A 389 1.48 -16.97 35.66
CA VAL A 389 0.44 -16.63 36.63
C VAL A 389 0.80 -15.27 37.24
N TYR A 390 -0.13 -14.33 37.14
CA TYR A 390 -0.08 -13.08 37.88
C TYR A 390 -1.00 -13.19 39.11
N THR A 391 -0.55 -12.70 40.27
CA THR A 391 -1.32 -12.71 41.52
C THR A 391 -1.52 -11.29 42.03
N GLY A 392 -2.78 -10.89 42.25
CA GLY A 392 -3.15 -9.57 42.75
C GLY A 392 -4.11 -9.64 43.95
N ALA A 393 -4.45 -8.48 44.51
CA ALA A 393 -5.48 -8.37 45.54
C ALA A 393 -6.21 -7.03 45.48
N GLY A 394 -7.49 -7.04 45.85
CA GLY A 394 -8.34 -5.85 45.89
C GLY A 394 -8.82 -5.37 44.52
N ASN A 395 -9.44 -4.20 44.53
CA ASN A 395 -10.05 -3.53 43.38
C ASN A 395 -9.20 -2.37 42.85
N GLY A 396 -7.89 -2.42 43.06
CA GLY A 396 -6.97 -1.47 42.47
C GLY A 396 -6.60 -1.91 41.06
N ASP A 397 -6.60 -0.94 40.14
CA ASP A 397 -6.11 -1.14 38.78
C ASP A 397 -4.61 -1.42 38.79
N VAL A 398 -4.20 -2.54 38.20
CA VAL A 398 -2.79 -2.90 38.07
C VAL A 398 -2.45 -3.19 36.62
N ILE A 399 -1.44 -2.51 36.10
CA ILE A 399 -0.91 -2.74 34.76
C ILE A 399 0.00 -3.97 34.79
N PHE A 400 -0.18 -4.83 33.80
CA PHE A 400 0.58 -6.05 33.58
C PHE A 400 0.86 -6.20 32.08
N GLU A 401 2.11 -6.51 31.75
CA GLU A 401 2.58 -6.74 30.38
C GLU A 401 2.81 -8.23 30.17
N ILE A 402 2.34 -8.77 29.05
CA ILE A 402 2.68 -10.13 28.62
C ILE A 402 4.14 -10.14 28.12
N PRO A 403 5.05 -10.89 28.77
CA PRO A 403 6.46 -10.88 28.39
C PRO A 403 6.74 -11.84 27.22
N LEU A 404 7.66 -11.45 26.33
CA LEU A 404 8.36 -12.39 25.45
C LEU A 404 9.40 -13.17 26.27
N VAL A 405 9.30 -14.50 26.28
CA VAL A 405 10.22 -15.39 27.00
C VAL A 405 10.56 -16.61 26.15
N ASN A 406 11.51 -17.44 26.61
CA ASN A 406 11.92 -18.67 25.91
C ASN A 406 12.37 -18.42 24.45
N ASP A 407 13.07 -17.31 24.22
CA ASP A 407 13.54 -16.89 22.90
C ASP A 407 12.40 -16.59 21.89
N ALA A 408 11.17 -16.38 22.37
CA ALA A 408 10.06 -15.85 21.57
C ALA A 408 10.41 -14.47 21.00
N ILE A 409 10.11 -14.27 19.71
CA ILE A 409 10.28 -13.00 19.01
C ILE A 409 8.95 -12.26 18.81
N TYR A 410 7.83 -12.99 18.71
CA TYR A 410 6.47 -12.48 18.73
C TYR A 410 5.48 -13.58 19.10
N PHE A 411 4.26 -13.21 19.44
CA PHE A 411 3.13 -14.11 19.67
C PHE A 411 1.93 -13.77 18.79
N THR A 412 1.08 -14.77 18.58
CA THR A 412 -0.10 -14.70 17.69
C THR A 412 -1.40 -14.79 18.48
N ASP A 413 -1.35 -15.46 19.63
CA ASP A 413 -2.53 -15.73 20.47
C ASP A 413 -2.19 -15.58 21.95
N VAL A 414 -3.15 -15.07 22.72
CA VAL A 414 -3.07 -15.01 24.19
C VAL A 414 -4.38 -15.49 24.78
N SER A 415 -4.31 -16.38 25.77
CA SER A 415 -5.47 -16.77 26.57
C SER A 415 -5.33 -16.30 28.00
N PHE A 416 -6.45 -15.88 28.59
CA PHE A 416 -6.57 -15.49 29.99
C PHE A 416 -7.61 -16.35 30.67
N SER A 417 -7.29 -16.93 31.83
CA SER A 417 -8.24 -17.72 32.60
C SER A 417 -8.14 -17.51 34.11
N ALA A 418 -9.28 -17.62 34.77
CA ALA A 418 -9.34 -17.73 36.23
C ALA A 418 -9.10 -19.20 36.64
N PRO A 419 -8.27 -19.48 37.67
CA PRO A 419 -7.90 -20.85 38.03
C PRO A 419 -9.11 -21.70 38.45
N GLN A 420 -9.19 -22.92 37.89
CA GLN A 420 -10.08 -23.99 38.34
C GLN A 420 -9.67 -24.43 39.76
N LEU A 421 -10.53 -24.19 40.76
CA LEU A 421 -10.22 -24.46 42.16
C LEU A 421 -9.97 -25.96 42.44
N TYR A 422 -8.73 -26.30 42.86
CA TYR A 422 -8.46 -27.42 43.76
C TYR A 422 -8.11 -26.91 45.17
N GLY A 423 -9.17 -26.67 45.96
CA GLY A 423 -9.22 -26.70 47.43
C GLY A 423 -8.02 -26.18 48.23
N VAL A 424 -8.08 -24.92 48.67
CA VAL A 424 -7.44 -24.51 49.93
C VAL A 424 -8.47 -24.58 51.06
N ASN A 425 -8.64 -25.78 51.62
CA ASN A 425 -9.22 -25.93 52.96
C ASN A 425 -8.16 -25.51 54.01
N ASN A 426 -7.60 -24.29 53.92
CA ASN A 426 -6.83 -23.77 55.03
C ASN A 426 -7.79 -23.11 56.00
N LYS A 427 -7.99 -23.83 57.11
CA LYS A 427 -8.64 -23.39 58.33
C LYS A 427 -7.85 -22.26 59.05
N ASP A 428 -7.05 -21.50 58.31
CA ASP A 428 -6.28 -20.35 58.78
C ASP A 428 -6.82 -19.12 58.03
N GLU A 429 -7.51 -18.28 58.80
CA GLU A 429 -8.72 -17.55 58.42
C GLU A 429 -8.40 -16.07 58.13
N THR A 430 -7.46 -15.76 57.24
CA THR A 430 -7.01 -14.36 57.07
C THR A 430 -6.85 -13.83 55.64
N VAL A 431 -7.10 -14.60 54.58
CA VAL A 431 -7.06 -14.08 53.20
C VAL A 431 -8.40 -14.36 52.53
N GLU A 432 -9.14 -13.28 52.24
CA GLU A 432 -10.31 -13.34 51.36
C GLU A 432 -9.81 -13.69 49.96
N VAL A 433 -10.48 -14.61 49.26
CA VAL A 433 -10.10 -15.01 47.89
C VAL A 433 -11.34 -14.82 47.05
N SER A 434 -11.30 -13.90 46.08
CA SER A 434 -12.39 -13.70 45.13
C SER A 434 -12.22 -14.59 43.91
N ASN A 435 -10.97 -14.75 43.43
CA ASN A 435 -10.66 -15.41 42.15
C ASN A 435 -11.49 -14.90 40.97
N SER A 436 -11.98 -13.66 41.08
CA SER A 436 -12.66 -12.98 39.99
C SER A 436 -11.91 -11.71 39.65
N PHE A 437 -11.69 -11.49 38.37
CA PHE A 437 -11.03 -10.30 37.84
C PHE A 437 -11.70 -9.86 36.54
N ARG A 438 -11.30 -8.70 36.03
CA ARG A 438 -11.61 -8.23 34.68
C ARG A 438 -10.39 -7.51 34.13
N ILE A 439 -10.30 -7.43 32.80
CA ILE A 439 -9.14 -6.85 32.13
C ILE A 439 -9.55 -5.67 31.26
N SER A 440 -8.63 -4.75 31.01
CA SER A 440 -8.76 -3.79 29.91
C SER A 440 -7.44 -3.79 29.15
N ILE A 441 -7.49 -3.60 27.83
CA ILE A 441 -6.27 -3.51 27.02
C ILE A 441 -5.73 -2.08 27.12
N GLY A 442 -4.47 -1.95 27.56
CA GLY A 442 -3.74 -0.70 27.68
C GLY A 442 -2.94 -0.35 26.43
N GLY A 443 -2.60 -1.35 25.61
CA GLY A 443 -1.96 -1.17 24.33
C GLY A 443 -1.38 -2.47 23.78
N VAL A 444 -1.15 -2.49 22.47
CA VAL A 444 -0.57 -3.61 21.71
C VAL A 444 0.67 -3.10 21.00
N THR A 445 1.78 -3.80 21.14
CA THR A 445 3.00 -3.58 20.35
C THR A 445 3.13 -4.69 19.31
N SER A 446 3.24 -4.34 18.03
CA SER A 446 3.29 -5.31 16.93
C SER A 446 4.29 -4.92 15.86
N ASN A 447 4.75 -5.91 15.10
CA ASN A 447 5.39 -5.67 13.83
C ASN A 447 4.34 -5.28 12.78
N VAL A 448 4.66 -4.31 11.93
CA VAL A 448 3.80 -3.80 10.84
C VAL A 448 4.60 -3.83 9.55
N TYR A 449 4.04 -4.44 8.51
CA TYR A 449 4.69 -4.62 7.20
C TYR A 449 3.93 -3.97 6.04
N ILE A 450 2.80 -3.35 6.32
CA ILE A 450 1.86 -2.83 5.31
C ILE A 450 1.99 -1.32 5.07
N ASP A 451 2.70 -0.62 5.95
CA ASP A 451 2.88 0.83 5.85
C ASP A 451 4.16 1.20 5.10
N ASP A 452 4.12 2.35 4.43
CA ASP A 452 5.32 2.98 3.87
C ASP A 452 6.31 3.33 5.00
N ILE A 453 7.60 3.10 4.73
CA ILE A 453 8.67 3.33 5.71
C ILE A 453 9.61 4.41 5.21
N ASP A 454 9.64 5.54 5.91
CA ASP A 454 10.60 6.62 5.68
C ASP A 454 11.87 6.43 6.52
N LEU A 455 13.00 6.21 5.86
CA LEU A 455 14.32 6.01 6.45
C LEU A 455 15.25 7.18 6.16
N GLY A 456 15.51 8.00 7.18
CA GLY A 456 16.51 9.07 7.13
C GLY A 456 17.90 8.57 7.54
N PHE A 457 18.73 8.19 6.57
CA PHE A 457 20.12 7.80 6.83
C PHE A 457 21.02 9.03 6.94
N ASN A 458 21.16 9.54 8.16
CA ASN A 458 22.05 10.66 8.45
C ASN A 458 23.51 10.22 8.34
N TYR A 459 24.34 11.03 7.70
CA TYR A 459 25.77 10.77 7.58
C TYR A 459 26.60 12.02 7.91
N THR A 460 27.84 11.81 8.33
CA THR A 460 28.84 12.85 8.53
C THR A 460 30.10 12.46 7.76
N LEU A 461 30.53 13.37 6.88
CA LEU A 461 31.85 13.38 6.27
C LEU A 461 32.82 14.03 7.25
N THR A 462 34.01 13.45 7.40
CA THR A 462 35.09 14.00 8.23
C THR A 462 36.42 13.78 7.53
N ASP A 463 37.10 14.86 7.19
CA ASP A 463 38.43 14.85 6.56
C ASP A 463 39.57 14.55 7.56
N ALA A 464 40.82 14.71 7.12
CA ALA A 464 41.98 14.32 7.92
C ALA A 464 42.25 15.28 9.08
N ASP A 465 41.82 16.53 8.97
CA ASP A 465 42.05 17.56 9.99
C ASP A 465 40.83 17.82 10.90
N ALA A 466 39.74 17.09 10.63
CA ALA A 466 38.51 16.94 11.40
C ALA A 466 37.44 18.01 11.14
N ASP A 467 37.53 18.71 10.01
CA ASP A 467 36.40 19.43 9.45
C ASP A 467 35.29 18.45 9.06
N THR A 468 34.04 18.90 9.22
CA THR A 468 32.88 18.02 9.07
C THR A 468 31.76 18.66 8.28
N ALA A 469 31.09 17.84 7.47
CA ALA A 469 29.81 18.18 6.86
C ALA A 469 28.85 17.01 7.02
N SER A 470 27.59 17.33 7.35
CA SER A 470 26.56 16.32 7.60
C SER A 470 25.44 16.43 6.57
N GLY A 471 24.91 15.29 6.18
CA GLY A 471 23.82 15.15 5.23
C GLY A 471 22.87 14.04 5.63
N VAL A 472 21.87 13.83 4.77
CA VAL A 472 20.93 12.71 4.90
C VAL A 472 20.63 12.14 3.53
N VAL A 473 20.58 10.81 3.47
CA VAL A 473 19.95 10.08 2.38
C VAL A 473 18.59 9.62 2.89
N ASN A 474 17.52 10.21 2.36
CA ASN A 474 16.15 9.83 2.67
C ASN A 474 15.73 8.71 1.73
N VAL A 475 15.39 7.55 2.26
CA VAL A 475 14.86 6.42 1.50
C VAL A 475 13.43 6.18 1.96
N SER A 476 12.47 6.30 1.05
CA SER A 476 11.09 5.89 1.28
C SER A 476 10.89 4.50 0.68
N LEU A 477 10.69 3.51 1.53
CA LEU A 477 10.29 2.16 1.14
C LEU A 477 8.77 2.14 1.04
N VAL A 478 8.26 1.98 -0.15
CA VAL A 478 6.81 1.91 -0.39
C VAL A 478 6.36 0.48 -0.15
N ALA A 479 5.34 0.29 0.68
CA ALA A 479 4.78 -1.03 0.90
C ALA A 479 4.33 -1.63 -0.45
N ASP A 480 4.55 -2.93 -0.64
CA ASP A 480 3.96 -3.62 -1.77
C ASP A 480 2.44 -3.63 -1.51
N ASP A 481 1.66 -2.98 -2.38
CA ASP A 481 0.20 -3.00 -2.29
C ASP A 481 -0.25 -4.46 -2.46
N ALA A 482 -0.35 -5.18 -1.35
CA ALA A 482 -0.73 -6.59 -1.34
C ALA A 482 -2.03 -6.71 -2.13
N THR A 483 -1.95 -7.38 -3.28
CA THR A 483 -3.11 -7.58 -4.14
C THR A 483 -4.04 -8.55 -3.42
N LEU A 484 -5.10 -8.02 -2.83
CA LEU A 484 -6.19 -8.76 -2.19
C LEU A 484 -7.16 -9.28 -3.24
N THR A 485 -7.99 -10.24 -2.85
CA THR A 485 -9.05 -10.80 -3.70
C THR A 485 -10.36 -10.88 -2.95
N ALA A 486 -11.44 -10.48 -3.60
CA ALA A 486 -12.81 -10.61 -3.13
C ALA A 486 -13.67 -11.21 -4.24
N VAL A 487 -14.90 -11.59 -3.92
CA VAL A 487 -15.87 -12.14 -4.88
C VAL A 487 -17.10 -11.27 -4.97
N VAL A 488 -17.66 -11.09 -6.17
CA VAL A 488 -18.96 -10.45 -6.37
C VAL A 488 -20.04 -11.54 -6.54
N ILE A 489 -21.15 -11.39 -5.83
CA ILE A 489 -22.16 -12.43 -5.63
C ILE A 489 -23.57 -11.90 -5.93
N ASP A 490 -24.20 -12.54 -6.90
CA ASP A 490 -25.64 -12.67 -7.13
C ASP A 490 -25.82 -14.05 -7.80
N GLY A 491 -25.26 -15.09 -7.17
CA GLY A 491 -24.59 -16.18 -7.90
C GLY A 491 -23.16 -15.78 -8.27
N MET A 492 -22.24 -16.73 -8.45
CA MET A 492 -20.85 -16.39 -8.78
C MET A 492 -20.81 -15.63 -10.13
N ILE A 493 -20.55 -14.31 -10.12
CA ILE A 493 -20.70 -13.49 -11.32
C ILE A 493 -19.40 -13.46 -12.12
N GLN A 494 -19.33 -14.25 -13.18
CA GLN A 494 -18.23 -14.27 -14.12
C GLN A 494 -18.44 -13.23 -15.23
N GLY A 495 -17.38 -12.52 -15.61
CA GLY A 495 -17.37 -11.73 -16.85
C GLY A 495 -17.68 -10.24 -16.71
N LEU A 496 -17.79 -9.68 -15.51
CA LEU A 496 -17.88 -8.22 -15.32
C LEU A 496 -16.50 -7.57 -15.45
N ASN A 497 -16.41 -6.44 -16.15
CA ASN A 497 -15.20 -5.61 -16.11
C ASN A 497 -15.12 -4.94 -14.74
N TYR A 498 -13.93 -4.87 -14.14
CA TYR A 498 -13.73 -4.10 -12.91
C TYR A 498 -12.51 -3.18 -13.00
N GLN A 499 -12.57 -2.06 -12.28
CA GLN A 499 -11.46 -1.11 -12.13
C GLN A 499 -11.39 -0.60 -10.69
N ALA A 500 -10.24 -0.78 -10.07
CA ALA A 500 -9.93 -0.30 -8.73
C ALA A 500 -9.16 1.03 -8.78
N SER A 501 -9.25 1.83 -7.71
CA SER A 501 -8.59 3.14 -7.63
C SER A 501 -7.05 3.09 -7.68
N SER A 502 -6.45 1.98 -7.24
CA SER A 502 -5.03 1.63 -7.38
C SER A 502 -4.57 1.46 -8.83
N GLY A 503 -5.50 1.32 -9.77
CA GLY A 503 -5.23 1.08 -11.19
C GLY A 503 -5.28 -0.40 -11.58
N ILE A 504 -5.54 -1.31 -10.63
CA ILE A 504 -5.86 -2.71 -10.92
C ILE A 504 -7.16 -2.75 -11.73
N SER A 505 -7.16 -3.50 -12.82
CA SER A 505 -8.35 -3.71 -13.65
C SER A 505 -8.34 -5.10 -14.28
N GLY A 506 -9.53 -5.65 -14.54
CA GLY A 506 -9.66 -7.01 -15.04
C GLY A 506 -11.10 -7.38 -15.36
N ILE A 507 -11.34 -8.68 -15.47
CA ILE A 507 -12.66 -9.29 -15.65
C ILE A 507 -12.85 -10.28 -14.50
N THR A 508 -14.04 -10.32 -13.88
CA THR A 508 -14.34 -11.28 -12.81
C THR A 508 -14.24 -12.73 -13.31
N ASP A 509 -13.64 -13.61 -12.51
CA ASP A 509 -13.37 -14.99 -12.89
C ASP A 509 -14.57 -15.94 -12.70
N GLU A 510 -14.38 -17.25 -12.93
CA GLU A 510 -15.43 -18.27 -12.82
C GLU A 510 -16.04 -18.42 -11.42
N ASN A 511 -15.41 -17.86 -10.38
CA ASN A 511 -15.93 -17.84 -9.01
C ASN A 511 -16.30 -16.41 -8.57
N GLY A 512 -16.54 -15.50 -9.52
CA GLY A 512 -16.81 -14.08 -9.22
C GLY A 512 -15.60 -13.31 -8.69
N GLY A 513 -14.40 -13.87 -8.75
CA GLY A 513 -13.19 -13.31 -8.15
C GLY A 513 -12.68 -12.07 -8.88
N PHE A 514 -12.31 -11.04 -8.11
CA PHE A 514 -11.63 -9.83 -8.58
C PHE A 514 -10.49 -9.42 -7.62
N SER A 515 -9.54 -8.63 -8.13
CA SER A 515 -8.36 -8.18 -7.37
C SER A 515 -8.40 -6.69 -7.06
N TYR A 516 -7.92 -6.31 -5.88
CA TYR A 516 -7.88 -4.93 -5.39
C TYR A 516 -6.75 -4.75 -4.36
N THR A 517 -6.52 -3.53 -3.90
CA THR A 517 -5.64 -3.19 -2.78
C THR A 517 -6.49 -2.68 -1.60
N ALA A 518 -6.03 -2.80 -0.36
CA ALA A 518 -6.76 -2.24 0.78
C ALA A 518 -7.08 -0.74 0.58
N GLY A 519 -8.27 -0.28 0.99
CA GLY A 519 -8.73 1.09 0.72
C GLY A 519 -9.17 1.39 -0.71
N ASP A 520 -9.15 0.39 -1.62
CA ASP A 520 -9.62 0.61 -2.99
C ASP A 520 -11.11 0.85 -3.06
N THR A 521 -11.50 1.78 -3.94
CA THR A 521 -12.86 1.82 -4.47
C THR A 521 -12.91 1.09 -5.81
N VAL A 522 -13.68 0.01 -5.87
CA VAL A 522 -13.82 -0.85 -7.05
C VAL A 522 -15.11 -0.52 -7.80
N THR A 523 -15.01 -0.32 -9.11
CA THR A 523 -16.15 -0.10 -10.00
C THR A 523 -16.35 -1.32 -10.89
N PHE A 524 -17.54 -1.91 -10.86
CA PHE A 524 -17.95 -3.01 -11.73
C PHE A 524 -18.75 -2.49 -12.93
N MET A 525 -18.50 -3.05 -14.11
CA MET A 525 -19.03 -2.55 -15.37
C MET A 525 -19.40 -3.70 -16.33
N LEU A 526 -20.49 -3.50 -17.07
CA LEU A 526 -20.90 -4.28 -18.23
C LEU A 526 -20.79 -3.39 -19.47
N GLY A 527 -19.79 -3.63 -20.32
CA GLY A 527 -19.51 -2.69 -21.42
C GLY A 527 -19.16 -1.31 -20.87
N ASN A 528 -19.96 -0.28 -21.18
CA ASN A 528 -19.85 1.07 -20.61
C ASN A 528 -20.79 1.32 -19.42
N ILE A 529 -21.73 0.41 -19.15
CA ILE A 529 -22.69 0.54 -18.07
C ILE A 529 -22.01 0.24 -16.74
N VAL A 530 -22.13 1.13 -15.77
CA VAL A 530 -21.65 0.90 -14.41
C VAL A 530 -22.71 0.07 -13.69
N ILE A 531 -22.35 -1.16 -13.32
CA ILE A 531 -23.20 -2.03 -12.51
C ILE A 531 -23.26 -1.47 -11.10
N GLY A 532 -22.11 -1.17 -10.52
CA GLY A 532 -22.02 -0.65 -9.17
C GLY A 532 -20.62 -0.23 -8.79
N LYS A 533 -20.52 0.46 -7.65
CA LYS A 533 -19.25 0.97 -7.12
C LYS A 533 -19.22 0.81 -5.61
N ILE A 534 -18.18 0.15 -5.11
CA ILE A 534 -18.03 -0.15 -3.69
C ILE A 534 -16.65 0.27 -3.19
N ASP A 535 -16.64 0.84 -1.99
CA ASP A 535 -15.43 1.11 -1.23
C ASP A 535 -15.13 -0.12 -0.38
N MET A 536 -14.00 -0.77 -0.65
CA MET A 536 -13.65 -2.06 -0.06
C MET A 536 -13.37 -1.98 1.44
N ASP A 537 -13.17 -0.79 2.01
CA ASP A 537 -13.10 -0.59 3.46
C ASP A 537 -14.46 -0.85 4.16
N ASN A 538 -15.56 -0.83 3.41
CA ASN A 538 -16.90 -1.16 3.92
C ASN A 538 -17.26 -2.65 3.77
N VAL A 539 -16.37 -3.46 3.18
CA VAL A 539 -16.58 -4.89 2.94
C VAL A 539 -15.64 -5.68 3.86
N SER A 540 -16.21 -6.42 4.82
CA SER A 540 -15.43 -7.09 5.89
C SER A 540 -15.27 -8.60 5.73
N ASP A 541 -16.04 -9.21 4.83
CA ASP A 541 -16.11 -10.66 4.60
C ASP A 541 -15.55 -11.08 3.22
N ASN A 542 -14.97 -10.12 2.48
CA ASN A 542 -14.47 -10.29 1.11
C ASN A 542 -15.55 -10.74 0.10
N GLN A 543 -16.81 -10.49 0.41
CA GLN A 543 -17.96 -10.79 -0.45
C GLN A 543 -18.70 -9.48 -0.75
N VAL A 544 -18.96 -9.23 -2.03
CA VAL A 544 -19.69 -8.05 -2.49
C VAL A 544 -21.01 -8.50 -3.12
N PHE A 545 -22.12 -8.21 -2.45
CA PHE A 545 -23.47 -8.46 -2.96
C PHE A 545 -24.01 -7.25 -3.70
N LEU A 546 -25.12 -7.42 -4.44
CA LEU A 546 -25.77 -6.30 -5.13
C LEU A 546 -26.20 -5.19 -4.18
N GLN A 547 -26.66 -5.55 -2.98
CA GLN A 547 -27.01 -4.61 -1.91
C GLN A 547 -25.81 -3.76 -1.48
N ASP A 548 -24.62 -4.36 -1.40
CA ASP A 548 -23.39 -3.64 -1.07
C ASP A 548 -23.07 -2.62 -2.17
N LEU A 549 -23.26 -2.98 -3.44
CA LEU A 549 -23.08 -2.08 -4.60
C LEU A 549 -24.08 -0.92 -4.62
N ALA A 550 -25.32 -1.15 -4.17
CA ALA A 550 -26.35 -0.13 -4.02
C ALA A 550 -26.19 0.72 -2.75
N GLY A 551 -25.41 0.25 -1.77
CA GLY A 551 -25.20 0.93 -0.49
C GLY A 551 -26.39 0.82 0.46
N VAL A 552 -27.15 -0.28 0.37
CA VAL A 552 -28.29 -0.61 1.24
C VAL A 552 -27.95 -1.81 2.14
N ASP A 553 -28.83 -2.11 3.10
CA ASP A 553 -28.65 -3.28 3.98
C ASP A 553 -28.86 -4.57 3.17
N ARG A 554 -28.13 -5.64 3.49
CA ARG A 554 -28.28 -6.93 2.79
C ARG A 554 -29.66 -7.56 2.98
N GLY A 555 -30.42 -7.15 4.00
CA GLY A 555 -31.83 -7.53 4.19
C GLY A 555 -32.83 -6.72 3.36
N ASP A 556 -32.40 -5.64 2.69
CA ASP A 556 -33.26 -4.80 1.85
C ASP A 556 -33.45 -5.45 0.47
N VAL A 557 -34.65 -5.96 0.24
CA VAL A 557 -35.07 -6.66 -0.99
C VAL A 557 -36.03 -5.84 -1.84
N ASN A 558 -36.19 -4.54 -1.54
CA ASN A 558 -37.11 -3.63 -2.25
C ASN A 558 -36.39 -2.35 -2.74
N ASP A 559 -35.06 -2.39 -2.84
CA ASP A 559 -34.31 -1.28 -3.42
C ASP A 559 -34.31 -1.40 -4.95
N GLU A 560 -34.92 -0.42 -5.61
CA GLU A 560 -35.03 -0.31 -7.08
C GLU A 560 -33.69 -0.49 -7.81
N TYR A 561 -32.58 0.00 -7.24
CA TYR A 561 -31.29 -0.17 -7.91
C TYR A 561 -30.80 -1.62 -7.83
N VAL A 562 -31.05 -2.30 -6.71
CA VAL A 562 -30.78 -3.74 -6.56
C VAL A 562 -31.62 -4.57 -7.53
N GLU A 563 -32.91 -4.27 -7.65
CA GLU A 563 -33.83 -4.94 -8.59
C GLU A 563 -33.35 -4.79 -10.04
N ASN A 564 -33.03 -3.56 -10.46
CA ASN A 564 -32.51 -3.29 -11.80
C ASN A 564 -31.16 -4.00 -12.08
N MET A 565 -30.27 -4.10 -11.09
CA MET A 565 -29.02 -4.87 -11.22
C MET A 565 -29.31 -6.36 -11.38
N ALA A 566 -30.17 -6.93 -10.55
CA ALA A 566 -30.51 -8.36 -10.57
C ALA A 566 -31.18 -8.75 -11.90
N VAL A 567 -32.20 -7.99 -12.33
CA VAL A 567 -32.89 -8.21 -13.61
C VAL A 567 -31.91 -8.17 -14.77
N LEU A 568 -31.03 -7.16 -14.84
CA LEU A 568 -30.05 -7.07 -15.92
C LEU A 568 -29.06 -8.25 -15.93
N LEU A 569 -28.45 -8.56 -14.79
CA LEU A 569 -27.37 -9.54 -14.72
C LEU A 569 -27.89 -10.97 -14.95
N GLN A 570 -29.01 -11.33 -14.33
CA GLN A 570 -29.58 -12.66 -14.42
C GLN A 570 -30.22 -12.90 -15.80
N SER A 571 -30.87 -11.90 -16.41
CA SER A 571 -31.43 -12.04 -17.77
C SER A 571 -30.36 -12.20 -18.86
N LEU A 572 -29.14 -11.71 -18.60
CA LEU A 572 -28.00 -11.83 -19.49
C LEU A 572 -27.15 -13.06 -19.20
N ASP A 573 -27.56 -13.94 -18.30
CA ASP A 573 -26.84 -15.18 -18.09
C ASP A 573 -26.77 -16.03 -19.38
N ALA A 574 -25.64 -16.73 -19.57
CA ALA A 574 -25.33 -17.43 -20.81
C ALA A 574 -26.21 -18.66 -21.07
N ASP A 575 -26.71 -19.31 -20.01
CA ASP A 575 -27.60 -20.47 -20.12
C ASP A 575 -28.99 -20.24 -19.53
N GLY A 576 -29.22 -19.07 -18.93
CA GLY A 576 -30.50 -18.63 -18.39
C GLY A 576 -30.79 -19.22 -17.02
N ASP A 577 -29.81 -19.83 -16.35
CA ASP A 577 -29.92 -20.44 -15.03
C ASP A 577 -28.91 -19.80 -14.06
N ALA A 578 -29.31 -18.69 -13.45
CA ALA A 578 -28.48 -17.94 -12.51
C ALA A 578 -28.08 -18.75 -11.25
N TYR A 579 -28.77 -19.85 -10.91
CA TYR A 579 -28.43 -20.68 -9.75
C TYR A 579 -27.13 -21.46 -9.93
N ASN A 580 -26.68 -21.66 -11.18
CA ASN A 580 -25.41 -22.32 -11.47
C ASN A 580 -24.21 -21.34 -11.57
N GLY A 581 -24.46 -20.05 -11.33
CA GLY A 581 -23.55 -18.93 -11.53
C GLY A 581 -24.02 -18.03 -12.68
N ILE A 582 -23.62 -16.77 -12.69
CA ILE A 582 -23.97 -15.83 -13.77
C ILE A 582 -22.76 -15.68 -14.69
N VAL A 583 -22.92 -15.98 -15.98
CA VAL A 583 -21.84 -15.94 -16.96
C VAL A 583 -22.10 -14.87 -18.02
N ILE A 584 -21.43 -13.73 -17.86
CA ILE A 584 -21.45 -12.63 -18.84
C ILE A 584 -20.38 -12.84 -19.92
N THR A 585 -20.83 -13.11 -21.15
CA THR A 585 -19.95 -13.36 -22.29
C THR A 585 -19.33 -12.07 -22.86
N GLU A 586 -18.26 -12.20 -23.65
CA GLU A 586 -17.68 -11.06 -24.38
C GLU A 586 -18.69 -10.42 -25.35
N ALA A 587 -19.55 -11.22 -25.98
CA ALA A 587 -20.57 -10.70 -26.88
C ALA A 587 -21.62 -9.83 -26.15
N MET A 588 -21.96 -10.19 -24.91
CA MET A 588 -22.84 -9.38 -24.06
C MET A 588 -22.14 -8.07 -23.67
N ARG A 589 -20.89 -8.09 -23.18
CA ARG A 589 -20.13 -6.85 -22.91
C ARG A 589 -20.02 -5.92 -24.12
N ASP A 590 -19.82 -6.50 -25.31
CA ASP A 590 -19.78 -5.74 -26.57
C ASP A 590 -21.14 -5.14 -26.92
N ALA A 591 -22.26 -5.84 -26.65
CA ALA A 591 -23.61 -5.34 -26.91
C ALA A 591 -23.90 -4.06 -26.12
N PHE A 592 -23.44 -3.99 -24.86
CA PHE A 592 -23.61 -2.83 -23.96
C PHE A 592 -22.46 -1.81 -24.03
N SER A 593 -21.60 -1.88 -25.07
CA SER A 593 -20.43 -1.00 -25.20
C SER A 593 -20.73 0.39 -25.79
N ASP A 594 -21.92 0.59 -26.35
CA ASP A 594 -22.38 1.88 -26.87
C ASP A 594 -23.50 2.51 -26.02
N ASP A 595 -23.99 1.78 -25.00
CA ASP A 595 -25.05 2.22 -24.10
C ASP A 595 -24.52 3.10 -22.95
N ASP A 596 -25.35 4.04 -22.49
CA ASP A 596 -25.01 5.03 -21.44
C ASP A 596 -26.30 5.40 -20.68
N PHE A 597 -26.81 4.45 -19.91
CA PHE A 597 -27.92 4.65 -18.98
C PHE A 597 -27.47 4.38 -17.54
N ASP A 598 -28.21 4.95 -16.59
CA ASP A 598 -27.91 4.85 -15.17
C ASP A 598 -28.89 3.86 -14.54
N LEU A 599 -28.38 2.68 -14.14
CA LEU A 599 -29.15 1.60 -13.54
C LEU A 599 -29.88 2.02 -12.25
N ALA A 600 -29.38 3.03 -11.53
CA ALA A 600 -30.03 3.51 -10.31
C ALA A 600 -31.29 4.35 -10.59
N THR A 601 -31.59 4.66 -11.85
CA THR A 601 -32.69 5.57 -12.23
C THR A 601 -33.47 5.15 -13.48
N ILE A 602 -33.09 4.04 -14.12
CA ILE A 602 -33.82 3.50 -15.27
C ILE A 602 -35.20 2.99 -14.80
N SER A 603 -36.18 3.00 -15.69
CA SER A 603 -37.47 2.35 -15.40
C SER A 603 -37.42 0.90 -15.83
N GLU A 604 -38.13 0.02 -15.13
CA GLU A 604 -38.27 -1.41 -15.47
C GLU A 604 -38.58 -1.59 -16.97
N GLN A 605 -39.58 -0.87 -17.48
CA GLN A 605 -39.98 -0.93 -18.90
C GLN A 605 -38.83 -0.58 -19.87
N ASP A 606 -38.03 0.44 -19.55
CA ASP A 606 -36.89 0.81 -20.39
C ASP A 606 -35.77 -0.22 -20.27
N LEU A 607 -35.53 -0.79 -19.08
CA LEU A 607 -34.52 -1.82 -18.86
C LEU A 607 -34.87 -3.10 -19.62
N VAL A 608 -36.11 -3.58 -19.51
CA VAL A 608 -36.63 -4.73 -20.27
C VAL A 608 -36.46 -4.53 -21.77
N ALA A 609 -36.85 -3.37 -22.29
CA ALA A 609 -36.72 -3.08 -23.72
C ALA A 609 -35.26 -3.12 -24.21
N ILE A 610 -34.31 -2.68 -23.39
CA ILE A 610 -32.87 -2.74 -23.70
C ILE A 610 -32.39 -4.20 -23.69
N ILE A 611 -32.79 -5.00 -22.70
CA ILE A 611 -32.42 -6.43 -22.62
C ILE A 611 -32.94 -7.17 -23.85
N GLU A 612 -34.20 -6.97 -24.22
CA GLU A 612 -34.82 -7.61 -25.38
C GLU A 612 -34.20 -7.18 -26.71
N GLU A 613 -33.72 -5.94 -26.84
CA GLU A 613 -33.00 -5.47 -28.03
C GLU A 613 -31.71 -6.30 -28.28
N THR A 614 -31.11 -6.83 -27.22
CA THR A 614 -29.94 -7.72 -27.33
C THR A 614 -30.28 -9.18 -27.67
N GLY A 615 -31.58 -9.52 -27.75
CA GLY A 615 -32.07 -10.85 -28.09
C GLY A 615 -32.18 -11.81 -26.91
N HIS A 616 -32.11 -11.30 -25.68
CA HIS A 616 -32.38 -12.05 -24.45
C HIS A 616 -33.83 -11.83 -24.00
N VAL A 617 -34.31 -12.67 -23.10
CA VAL A 617 -35.64 -12.51 -22.46
C VAL A 617 -35.38 -11.93 -21.07
N ALA A 618 -36.06 -10.84 -20.73
CA ALA A 618 -35.94 -10.26 -19.41
C ALA A 618 -36.66 -11.13 -18.37
N LEU A 619 -36.01 -11.38 -17.23
CA LEU A 619 -36.63 -11.96 -16.04
C LEU A 619 -37.50 -10.92 -15.33
N SER A 620 -38.55 -11.37 -14.66
CA SER A 620 -39.34 -10.50 -13.79
C SER A 620 -38.53 -10.11 -12.56
N GLU A 621 -38.83 -8.93 -12.00
CA GLU A 621 -38.21 -8.47 -10.74
C GLU A 621 -38.43 -9.45 -9.59
N ASP A 622 -39.62 -10.07 -9.53
CA ASP A 622 -39.94 -11.04 -8.48
C ASP A 622 -39.03 -12.28 -8.55
N ALA A 623 -38.87 -12.86 -9.75
CA ALA A 623 -37.99 -14.00 -9.95
C ALA A 623 -36.50 -13.64 -9.72
N ALA A 624 -36.09 -12.45 -10.16
CA ALA A 624 -34.72 -11.99 -9.95
C ALA A 624 -34.41 -11.77 -8.46
N MET A 625 -35.36 -11.21 -7.71
CA MET A 625 -35.21 -10.95 -6.27
C MET A 625 -35.39 -12.18 -5.40
N GLU A 626 -36.13 -13.21 -5.86
CA GLU A 626 -36.14 -14.53 -5.23
C GLU A 626 -34.74 -15.16 -5.28
N HIS A 627 -34.09 -15.12 -6.44
CA HIS A 627 -32.71 -15.61 -6.60
C HIS A 627 -31.71 -14.85 -5.72
N VAL A 628 -31.80 -13.51 -5.67
CA VAL A 628 -30.95 -12.67 -4.81
C VAL A 628 -31.07 -13.08 -3.34
N GLN A 629 -32.30 -13.32 -2.86
CA GLN A 629 -32.56 -13.77 -1.49
C GLN A 629 -31.92 -15.14 -1.22
N ASP A 630 -32.12 -16.11 -2.10
CA ASP A 630 -31.52 -17.44 -1.97
C ASP A 630 -29.98 -17.38 -1.92
N MET A 631 -29.37 -16.51 -2.72
CA MET A 631 -27.91 -16.32 -2.72
C MET A 631 -27.41 -15.66 -1.42
N LEU A 632 -28.18 -14.73 -0.86
CA LEU A 632 -27.88 -14.11 0.44
C LEU A 632 -28.00 -15.12 1.59
N GLU A 633 -29.02 -15.98 1.59
CA GLU A 633 -29.13 -17.07 2.56
C GLU A 633 -27.93 -18.03 2.46
N LEU A 634 -27.56 -18.39 1.22
CA LEU A 634 -26.50 -19.35 0.96
C LEU A 634 -25.10 -18.82 1.31
N HIS A 635 -24.82 -17.56 0.99
CA HIS A 635 -23.47 -16.99 1.06
C HIS A 635 -23.26 -16.02 2.22
N ALA A 636 -24.27 -15.24 2.61
CA ALA A 636 -24.20 -14.31 3.74
C ALA A 636 -24.71 -14.92 5.06
N GLY A 637 -25.36 -16.09 5.00
CA GLY A 637 -25.88 -16.80 6.18
C GLY A 637 -27.08 -16.12 6.84
N LEU A 638 -27.80 -15.29 6.08
CA LEU A 638 -29.06 -14.69 6.51
C LEU A 638 -30.17 -15.75 6.57
N ASP A 639 -31.12 -15.56 7.48
CA ASP A 639 -32.37 -16.35 7.53
C ASP A 639 -33.53 -15.51 6.97
N THR A 640 -34.57 -16.18 6.47
CA THR A 640 -35.81 -15.60 5.93
C THR A 640 -36.44 -14.49 6.79
N SER A 641 -36.21 -14.52 8.11
CA SER A 641 -36.73 -13.49 9.05
C SER A 641 -35.92 -12.19 9.08
N GLU A 642 -34.77 -12.14 8.42
CA GLU A 642 -33.87 -10.99 8.36
C GLU A 642 -34.10 -10.13 7.11
N PHE A 643 -34.84 -10.63 6.12
CA PHE A 643 -35.27 -9.87 4.96
C PHE A 643 -36.49 -8.98 5.27
N ASP A 644 -36.54 -7.82 4.64
CA ASP A 644 -37.74 -6.99 4.61
C ASP A 644 -38.88 -7.71 3.86
N GLU A 645 -40.12 -7.41 4.23
CA GLU A 645 -41.29 -7.94 3.51
C GLU A 645 -41.27 -7.40 2.07
N ARG A 646 -41.26 -8.30 1.08
CA ARG A 646 -41.26 -7.94 -0.35
C ARG A 646 -42.51 -7.12 -0.69
N VAL A 647 -42.32 -6.01 -1.39
CA VAL A 647 -43.34 -5.11 -1.91
C VAL A 647 -43.07 -4.91 -3.40
N LEU A 648 -43.99 -5.34 -4.25
CA LEU A 648 -43.87 -5.15 -5.70
C LEU A 648 -44.25 -3.71 -6.08
N ASP A 649 -43.47 -3.10 -6.97
CA ASP A 649 -43.46 -1.64 -7.18
C ASP A 649 -44.58 -1.09 -8.08
N GLU A 650 -45.34 -1.93 -8.78
CA GLU A 650 -46.61 -1.52 -9.35
C GLU A 650 -47.65 -2.66 -9.43
N GLU A 651 -48.88 -2.30 -9.07
CA GLU A 651 -50.13 -2.90 -9.53
C GLU A 651 -50.14 -2.83 -11.08
N LEU A 652 -49.43 -3.76 -11.72
CA LEU A 652 -49.31 -3.86 -13.17
C LEU A 652 -50.63 -4.43 -13.70
N VAL A 653 -51.60 -3.54 -13.89
CA VAL A 653 -52.85 -3.85 -14.58
C VAL A 653 -52.52 -4.24 -16.03
N GLY A 654 -52.54 -5.54 -16.33
CA GLY A 654 -52.58 -6.11 -17.67
C GLY A 654 -51.26 -6.71 -18.15
N TYR A 655 -51.05 -7.96 -17.77
CA TYR A 655 -50.01 -8.88 -18.21
C TYR A 655 -50.01 -9.07 -19.75
N ASP A 656 -48.89 -8.75 -20.39
CA ASP A 656 -48.51 -9.38 -21.67
C ASP A 656 -47.20 -10.11 -21.38
N GLY A 657 -47.29 -11.34 -20.87
CA GLY A 657 -46.17 -12.08 -20.29
C GLY A 657 -45.86 -13.39 -21.01
N VAL A 658 -44.61 -13.84 -20.93
CA VAL A 658 -44.21 -15.20 -21.32
C VAL A 658 -44.15 -16.07 -20.06
N LEU A 659 -45.02 -17.07 -19.97
CA LEU A 659 -45.11 -18.03 -18.86
C LEU A 659 -44.36 -19.32 -19.21
N VAL A 660 -43.60 -19.85 -18.25
CA VAL A 660 -42.82 -21.08 -18.38
C VAL A 660 -43.06 -21.91 -17.12
N GLY A 661 -43.57 -23.14 -17.25
CA GLY A 661 -43.82 -24.05 -16.12
C GLY A 661 -42.57 -24.81 -15.67
N GLY A 662 -41.68 -25.13 -16.60
CA GLY A 662 -40.48 -25.92 -16.34
C GLY A 662 -40.75 -27.43 -16.31
N GLU A 663 -39.95 -28.16 -15.52
CA GLU A 663 -40.14 -29.61 -15.34
C GLU A 663 -41.04 -29.87 -14.13
N GLY A 664 -42.30 -30.26 -14.34
CA GLY A 664 -43.22 -30.31 -13.21
C GLY A 664 -44.64 -30.75 -13.57
N ILE A 665 -45.53 -30.47 -12.62
CA ILE A 665 -46.98 -30.45 -12.80
C ILE A 665 -47.33 -29.02 -12.40
N ASP A 666 -47.56 -28.17 -13.38
CA ASP A 666 -47.66 -26.73 -13.15
C ASP A 666 -49.10 -26.25 -13.30
N THR A 667 -49.49 -25.23 -12.54
CA THR A 667 -50.83 -24.63 -12.64
C THR A 667 -50.65 -23.15 -12.95
N PHE A 668 -51.04 -22.76 -14.16
CA PHE A 668 -51.06 -21.37 -14.58
C PHE A 668 -52.38 -20.75 -14.15
N VAL A 669 -52.33 -19.77 -13.25
CA VAL A 669 -53.52 -19.18 -12.63
C VAL A 669 -53.78 -17.79 -13.20
N TRP A 670 -55.03 -17.54 -13.63
CA TRP A 670 -55.50 -16.22 -13.99
C TRP A 670 -56.55 -15.74 -13.00
N LEU A 671 -56.26 -14.61 -12.38
CA LEU A 671 -57.13 -13.87 -11.49
C LEU A 671 -57.99 -12.88 -12.26
N SER A 672 -59.12 -12.49 -11.66
CA SER A 672 -60.02 -11.48 -12.24
C SER A 672 -59.38 -10.10 -12.42
N GLU A 673 -58.20 -9.88 -11.84
CA GLU A 673 -57.43 -8.63 -11.94
C GLU A 673 -56.41 -8.66 -13.09
N ASP A 674 -56.15 -9.83 -13.68
CA ASP A 674 -55.17 -10.02 -14.77
C ASP A 674 -55.75 -9.61 -16.14
N ASP A 675 -57.07 -9.45 -16.22
CA ASP A 675 -57.76 -9.20 -17.47
C ASP A 675 -57.55 -7.78 -18.03
N GLY A 676 -57.23 -7.72 -19.31
CA GLY A 676 -57.07 -6.46 -20.04
C GLY A 676 -58.41 -5.81 -20.40
N SER A 677 -58.34 -4.71 -21.13
CA SER A 677 -59.56 -4.05 -21.61
C SER A 677 -60.03 -4.62 -22.94
N GLY A 678 -61.31 -4.51 -23.26
CA GLY A 678 -61.81 -4.91 -24.59
C GLY A 678 -61.18 -4.19 -25.80
N ALA A 679 -60.40 -3.13 -25.59
CA ALA A 679 -59.62 -2.44 -26.63
C ALA A 679 -58.15 -2.90 -26.69
N GLU A 680 -57.64 -3.42 -25.58
CA GLU A 680 -56.26 -3.88 -25.35
C GLU A 680 -56.36 -5.09 -24.41
N PRO A 681 -56.71 -6.28 -24.95
CA PRO A 681 -56.74 -7.50 -24.15
C PRO A 681 -55.33 -7.83 -23.66
N ALA A 682 -55.21 -8.28 -22.42
CA ALA A 682 -53.98 -8.85 -21.88
C ALA A 682 -53.69 -10.16 -22.62
N THR A 683 -52.42 -10.46 -22.88
CA THR A 683 -52.02 -11.58 -23.74
C THR A 683 -50.86 -12.36 -23.14
N ASP A 684 -51.09 -13.58 -22.67
CA ASP A 684 -50.01 -14.39 -22.10
C ASP A 684 -49.57 -15.50 -23.06
N HIS A 685 -48.28 -15.79 -23.10
CA HIS A 685 -47.65 -16.81 -23.91
C HIS A 685 -47.06 -17.92 -23.04
N ILE A 686 -47.64 -19.11 -23.04
CA ILE A 686 -47.07 -20.28 -22.34
C ILE A 686 -46.19 -21.06 -23.31
N THR A 687 -44.90 -21.18 -23.01
CA THR A 687 -43.91 -21.72 -23.97
C THR A 687 -43.67 -23.22 -23.89
N ASP A 688 -44.08 -23.87 -22.80
CA ASP A 688 -43.78 -25.27 -22.50
C ASP A 688 -44.97 -26.09 -21.97
N PHE A 689 -46.20 -25.61 -22.14
CA PHE A 689 -47.41 -26.26 -21.61
C PHE A 689 -47.56 -27.74 -22.02
N GLU A 690 -47.59 -28.64 -21.04
CA GLU A 690 -47.76 -30.09 -21.20
C GLU A 690 -49.18 -30.55 -20.83
N LEU A 691 -49.99 -30.93 -21.82
CA LEU A 691 -51.41 -31.33 -21.62
C LEU A 691 -51.67 -32.46 -20.61
N ASP A 692 -50.68 -33.31 -20.33
CA ASP A 692 -50.81 -34.43 -19.40
C ASP A 692 -50.34 -34.07 -17.96
N ASN A 693 -49.68 -32.92 -17.77
CA ASN A 693 -49.07 -32.51 -16.51
C ASN A 693 -49.58 -31.14 -16.01
N ASP A 694 -49.90 -30.21 -16.91
CA ASP A 694 -50.16 -28.82 -16.54
C ASP A 694 -51.65 -28.45 -16.56
N PHE A 695 -51.96 -27.39 -15.83
CA PHE A 695 -53.32 -26.90 -15.64
C PHE A 695 -53.44 -25.40 -15.94
N LEU A 696 -54.55 -25.00 -16.54
CA LEU A 696 -54.99 -23.62 -16.68
C LEU A 696 -56.12 -23.38 -15.69
N ASP A 697 -55.90 -22.52 -14.70
CA ASP A 697 -56.92 -22.13 -13.73
C ASP A 697 -57.52 -20.78 -14.11
N LEU A 698 -58.77 -20.82 -14.59
CA LEU A 698 -59.57 -19.65 -14.97
C LEU A 698 -60.72 -19.42 -13.97
N SER A 699 -60.69 -20.07 -12.81
CA SER A 699 -61.80 -20.07 -11.86
C SER A 699 -62.11 -18.70 -11.26
N ASP A 700 -61.10 -17.83 -11.13
CA ASP A 700 -61.31 -16.45 -10.68
C ASP A 700 -61.53 -15.48 -11.87
N LEU A 701 -60.96 -15.78 -13.04
CA LEU A 701 -61.12 -14.95 -14.24
C LEU A 701 -62.55 -14.97 -14.82
N LEU A 702 -63.20 -16.13 -14.84
CA LEU A 702 -64.54 -16.26 -15.41
C LEU A 702 -65.61 -15.83 -14.39
N ASN A 703 -66.63 -15.13 -14.88
CA ASN A 703 -67.75 -14.65 -14.06
C ASN A 703 -69.10 -15.23 -14.51
N GLY A 704 -69.71 -16.04 -13.66
CA GLY A 704 -71.09 -16.54 -13.82
C GLY A 704 -71.23 -17.72 -14.79
N GLU A 705 -70.12 -18.34 -15.11
CA GLU A 705 -69.94 -19.56 -15.88
C GLU A 705 -70.55 -20.78 -15.17
N THR A 706 -70.83 -21.80 -15.98
CA THR A 706 -71.06 -23.16 -15.53
C THR A 706 -70.38 -24.07 -16.55
N GLY A 707 -69.91 -25.27 -16.17
CA GLY A 707 -69.20 -26.17 -17.10
C GLY A 707 -69.96 -26.52 -18.40
N GLY A 708 -71.28 -26.25 -18.46
CA GLY A 708 -72.10 -26.41 -19.68
C GLY A 708 -72.31 -25.16 -20.53
N THR A 709 -71.64 -24.04 -20.23
CA THR A 709 -71.75 -22.76 -20.97
C THR A 709 -70.40 -22.13 -21.31
N LEU A 710 -69.29 -22.85 -21.14
CA LEU A 710 -67.94 -22.32 -21.39
C LEU A 710 -67.68 -21.96 -22.87
N ASP A 711 -68.47 -22.50 -23.80
CA ASP A 711 -68.46 -22.12 -25.20
C ASP A 711 -68.94 -20.68 -25.44
N GLU A 712 -69.61 -20.07 -24.46
CA GLU A 712 -69.90 -18.63 -24.46
C GLU A 712 -68.73 -17.80 -23.92
N TYR A 713 -67.69 -18.42 -23.33
CA TYR A 713 -66.59 -17.74 -22.62
C TYR A 713 -65.23 -17.90 -23.30
N LEU A 714 -64.99 -19.00 -24.00
CA LEU A 714 -63.68 -19.36 -24.56
C LEU A 714 -63.75 -19.53 -26.08
N ASP A 715 -63.05 -18.66 -26.80
CA ASP A 715 -62.90 -18.71 -28.26
C ASP A 715 -61.50 -19.24 -28.62
N PHE A 716 -61.42 -20.28 -29.46
CA PHE A 716 -60.14 -20.89 -29.82
C PHE A 716 -59.74 -20.53 -31.26
N SER A 717 -58.49 -20.13 -31.45
CA SER A 717 -57.89 -19.95 -32.77
C SER A 717 -56.54 -20.64 -32.88
N PHE A 718 -56.22 -21.10 -34.09
CA PHE A 718 -55.04 -21.92 -34.36
C PHE A 718 -54.24 -21.29 -35.49
N ASP A 719 -52.93 -21.19 -35.29
CA ASP A 719 -52.05 -20.65 -36.30
C ASP A 719 -51.33 -21.75 -37.11
N VAL A 720 -50.50 -21.32 -38.07
CA VAL A 720 -49.74 -22.24 -38.94
C VAL A 720 -48.45 -22.76 -38.30
N ALA A 721 -48.03 -22.19 -37.16
CA ALA A 721 -46.86 -22.58 -36.40
C ALA A 721 -47.16 -23.73 -35.44
N GLY A 722 -48.45 -23.93 -35.11
CA GLY A 722 -48.92 -24.99 -34.22
C GLY A 722 -49.45 -24.47 -32.89
N ASN A 723 -49.52 -23.15 -32.71
CA ASN A 723 -49.95 -22.52 -31.47
C ASN A 723 -51.48 -22.51 -31.37
N THR A 724 -51.99 -22.59 -30.14
CA THR A 724 -53.40 -22.38 -29.83
C THR A 724 -53.56 -21.08 -29.06
N THR A 725 -54.41 -20.18 -29.55
CA THR A 725 -54.80 -18.98 -28.82
C THR A 725 -56.22 -19.15 -28.27
N ILE A 726 -56.37 -18.99 -26.97
CA ILE A 726 -57.61 -19.00 -26.21
C ILE A 726 -57.97 -17.54 -25.90
N ALA A 727 -59.00 -17.01 -26.56
CA ALA A 727 -59.54 -15.69 -26.29
C ALA A 727 -60.68 -15.81 -25.27
N ILE A 728 -60.61 -15.02 -24.20
CA ILE A 728 -61.47 -15.16 -23.04
C ILE A 728 -62.42 -13.97 -22.91
N HIS A 729 -63.71 -14.30 -22.82
CA HIS A 729 -64.80 -13.41 -22.49
C HIS A 729 -65.16 -13.58 -21.01
N ALA A 730 -64.56 -12.78 -20.13
CA ALA A 730 -64.69 -12.92 -18.67
C ALA A 730 -66.14 -12.94 -18.15
N SER A 731 -67.13 -12.46 -18.89
CA SER A 731 -68.57 -12.53 -18.51
C SER A 731 -69.47 -13.09 -19.63
N GLY A 732 -68.94 -13.96 -20.48
CA GLY A 732 -69.63 -14.64 -21.59
C GLY A 732 -69.73 -13.80 -22.88
N GLU A 733 -70.29 -14.36 -23.96
CA GLU A 733 -70.18 -13.91 -25.38
C GLU A 733 -70.54 -12.43 -25.64
N SER A 734 -71.22 -11.78 -24.69
CA SER A 734 -71.57 -10.36 -24.74
C SER A 734 -70.55 -9.39 -24.13
N SER A 735 -69.57 -9.89 -23.37
CA SER A 735 -68.40 -9.12 -22.93
C SER A 735 -67.37 -9.05 -24.06
N PRO A 736 -66.53 -8.00 -24.14
CA PRO A 736 -65.38 -8.05 -25.03
C PRO A 736 -64.40 -9.14 -24.57
N ILE A 737 -63.47 -9.50 -25.45
CA ILE A 737 -62.30 -10.29 -25.08
C ILE A 737 -61.44 -9.38 -24.19
N SER A 738 -61.18 -9.79 -22.96
CA SER A 738 -60.29 -9.08 -22.04
C SER A 738 -58.96 -9.79 -21.85
N GLN A 739 -58.90 -11.11 -22.07
CA GLN A 739 -57.69 -11.91 -21.92
C GLN A 739 -57.47 -12.80 -23.15
N MET A 740 -56.21 -13.02 -23.51
CA MET A 740 -55.75 -13.96 -24.52
C MET A 740 -54.66 -14.85 -23.92
N ILE A 741 -54.79 -16.17 -24.07
CA ILE A 741 -53.76 -17.12 -23.65
C ILE A 741 -53.26 -17.84 -24.89
N VAL A 742 -51.97 -17.77 -25.17
CA VAL A 742 -51.30 -18.42 -26.29
C VAL A 742 -50.49 -19.59 -25.77
N LEU A 743 -50.88 -20.80 -26.15
CA LEU A 743 -50.11 -22.00 -25.89
C LEU A 743 -49.16 -22.22 -27.07
N ASP A 744 -47.89 -21.86 -26.91
CA ASP A 744 -46.88 -21.98 -27.94
C ASP A 744 -46.51 -23.46 -28.15
N GLY A 745 -46.54 -23.91 -29.41
CA GLY A 745 -46.25 -25.29 -29.77
C GLY A 745 -47.35 -26.32 -29.45
N VAL A 746 -48.45 -25.93 -28.78
CA VAL A 746 -49.56 -26.82 -28.42
C VAL A 746 -50.74 -26.62 -29.37
N ASN A 747 -51.12 -27.66 -30.11
CA ASN A 747 -52.24 -27.63 -31.06
C ASN A 747 -53.46 -28.42 -30.54
N LEU A 748 -54.41 -27.73 -29.90
CA LEU A 748 -55.59 -28.38 -29.32
C LEU A 748 -56.57 -28.89 -30.39
N GLU A 749 -56.59 -28.31 -31.59
CA GLU A 749 -57.38 -28.81 -32.71
C GLU A 749 -56.93 -30.22 -33.11
N GLN A 750 -55.62 -30.45 -33.19
CA GLN A 750 -55.07 -31.76 -33.53
C GLN A 750 -55.29 -32.79 -32.43
N GLU A 751 -55.24 -32.38 -31.16
CA GLU A 751 -55.39 -33.28 -30.02
C GLU A 751 -56.84 -33.74 -29.83
N TYR A 752 -57.79 -32.79 -29.83
CA TYR A 752 -59.18 -33.08 -29.41
C TYR A 752 -60.18 -33.24 -30.57
N ILE A 753 -59.85 -32.86 -31.81
CA ILE A 753 -60.80 -32.91 -32.94
C ILE A 753 -60.45 -34.06 -33.91
N ALA A 754 -61.31 -35.08 -33.93
CA ALA A 754 -61.12 -36.27 -34.77
C ALA A 754 -61.55 -36.11 -36.26
N GLU A 755 -62.43 -35.15 -36.58
CA GLU A 755 -62.89 -34.86 -37.97
C GLU A 755 -63.16 -33.35 -38.18
N ALA A 756 -62.55 -32.76 -39.21
CA ALA A 756 -62.72 -31.33 -39.52
C ALA A 756 -64.20 -30.97 -39.87
N GLY A 757 -64.81 -30.09 -39.05
CA GLY A 757 -66.13 -29.49 -39.32
C GLY A 757 -67.29 -29.89 -38.39
N SER A 758 -67.04 -30.53 -37.25
CA SER A 758 -67.98 -30.55 -36.11
C SER A 758 -67.81 -29.27 -35.26
N ASN A 759 -68.73 -28.99 -34.32
CA ASN A 759 -68.60 -27.91 -33.32
C ASN A 759 -67.23 -28.00 -32.60
N THR A 760 -66.28 -27.17 -33.03
CA THR A 760 -64.87 -27.31 -32.67
C THR A 760 -64.59 -26.91 -31.22
N GLU A 761 -65.17 -25.82 -30.75
CA GLU A 761 -64.94 -25.27 -29.40
C GLU A 761 -65.46 -26.20 -28.30
N GLU A 762 -66.70 -26.68 -28.41
CA GLU A 762 -67.30 -27.58 -27.40
C GLU A 762 -66.50 -28.90 -27.25
N GLN A 763 -65.88 -29.41 -28.31
CA GLN A 763 -65.06 -30.62 -28.21
C GLN A 763 -63.71 -30.37 -27.53
N ILE A 764 -63.09 -29.22 -27.81
CA ILE A 764 -61.83 -28.81 -27.16
C ILE A 764 -62.08 -28.54 -25.67
N ILE A 765 -63.13 -27.80 -25.33
CA ILE A 765 -63.53 -27.52 -23.95
C ILE A 765 -63.78 -28.82 -23.18
N ASN A 766 -64.54 -29.76 -23.75
CA ASN A 766 -64.76 -31.06 -23.10
C ASN A 766 -63.47 -31.90 -22.97
N GLY A 767 -62.53 -31.75 -23.90
CA GLY A 767 -61.20 -32.36 -23.82
C GLY A 767 -60.39 -31.78 -22.67
N LEU A 768 -60.37 -30.46 -22.55
CA LEU A 768 -59.66 -29.73 -21.49
C LEU A 768 -60.29 -29.94 -20.11
N LEU A 769 -61.61 -30.13 -19.99
CA LEU A 769 -62.25 -30.46 -18.70
C LEU A 769 -62.03 -31.93 -18.27
N GLY A 770 -61.81 -32.84 -19.22
CA GLY A 770 -61.67 -34.28 -18.96
C GLY A 770 -62.98 -34.99 -18.55
N GLU A 771 -62.95 -36.33 -18.43
CA GLU A 771 -64.16 -37.14 -18.17
C GLU A 771 -64.76 -36.98 -16.75
N ASP A 772 -64.01 -36.41 -15.79
CA ASP A 772 -64.40 -36.21 -14.38
C ASP A 772 -63.93 -34.84 -13.80
N GLU A 773 -63.85 -33.76 -14.60
CA GLU A 773 -63.33 -32.43 -14.18
C GLU A 773 -61.87 -32.44 -13.67
N GLY A 774 -61.07 -33.39 -14.18
CA GLY A 774 -59.63 -33.53 -13.87
C GLY A 774 -58.73 -33.38 -15.09
N GLY A 775 -59.22 -32.70 -16.13
CA GLY A 775 -58.41 -32.31 -17.29
C GLY A 775 -57.65 -31.01 -17.04
N PRO A 776 -56.84 -30.56 -18.02
CA PRO A 776 -55.95 -29.39 -17.92
C PRO A 776 -56.64 -28.03 -17.79
N LEU A 777 -57.97 -27.94 -17.71
CA LEU A 777 -58.69 -26.68 -17.48
C LEU A 777 -59.52 -26.73 -16.18
N ILE A 778 -59.24 -25.80 -15.28
CA ILE A 778 -59.91 -25.59 -14.00
C ILE A 778 -60.81 -24.35 -14.12
N ILE A 779 -62.10 -24.50 -13.80
CA ILE A 779 -63.11 -23.43 -13.87
C ILE A 779 -63.98 -23.32 -12.60
N ASP A 780 -63.90 -24.31 -11.70
CA ASP A 780 -64.53 -24.32 -10.38
C ASP A 780 -63.80 -25.40 -9.57
N PHE A 781 -63.41 -25.11 -8.32
CA PHE A 781 -62.75 -26.11 -7.48
C PHE A 781 -63.76 -27.18 -7.05
N PRO A 782 -63.54 -28.47 -7.35
CA PRO A 782 -64.24 -29.51 -6.61
C PRO A 782 -63.75 -29.43 -5.16
N GLU A 783 -64.63 -29.02 -4.24
CA GLU A 783 -64.37 -28.93 -2.80
C GLU A 783 -63.71 -30.24 -2.30
N LEU A 784 -62.38 -30.26 -2.15
CA LEU A 784 -61.63 -31.44 -1.73
C LEU A 784 -60.63 -31.16 -0.60
N GLU A 785 -60.56 -32.18 0.24
CA GLU A 785 -59.95 -32.32 1.55
C GLU A 785 -58.42 -32.45 1.43
N GLU A 786 -57.68 -31.53 2.07
CA GLU A 786 -56.24 -31.54 2.46
C GLU A 786 -55.17 -32.14 1.50
N ALA A 787 -54.40 -31.25 0.84
CA ALA A 787 -52.95 -31.03 0.97
C ALA A 787 -52.51 -29.99 -0.09
N PRO A 788 -51.55 -29.07 0.15
CA PRO A 788 -51.15 -28.08 -0.85
C PRO A 788 -50.17 -28.70 -1.85
N PRO A 789 -50.41 -28.58 -3.18
CA PRO A 789 -49.35 -28.37 -4.15
C PRO A 789 -48.90 -26.89 -4.07
N GLU A 790 -47.63 -26.63 -4.41
CA GLU A 790 -47.12 -25.27 -4.61
C GLU A 790 -47.90 -24.63 -5.76
N VAL A 791 -48.37 -23.41 -5.50
CA VAL A 791 -49.06 -22.54 -6.46
C VAL A 791 -48.00 -21.53 -6.88
N ILE A 792 -47.71 -21.46 -8.18
CA ILE A 792 -46.98 -20.37 -8.81
C ILE A 792 -48.03 -19.39 -9.32
#